data_AF-Q2GM64-F1
#
_entry.id   AF-Q2GM64-F1
#
_cell.length_a   1.000
_cell.length_b   1.000
_cell.length_c   1.000
_cell.angle_alpha   90.00
_cell.angle_beta   90.00
_cell.angle_gamma   90.00
#
_symmetry.space_group_name_H-M   'P 1'
#
loop_
_entity.id
_entity.type
_entity.pdbx_description
1 polymer ?
#
loop_
_entity_poly.entity_id
_entity_poly.type
_entity_poly.pdbx_seq_one_letter_code
_entity_poly.pdbx_strand_id
1 'polypeptide(L)'
;MSQGLRGVSRGDVGWSVRHLWVSGCLAQIPTSVFSAPCELRQSQNQTNWIHSLACQIVIAIMASTTNEKDPWNRDTKNKFEGKDRSEFLDPCQEAAARSIRCLNRNGGDRTLCSDYFQAYRDCKKSWISPQCTDASRKVYSLLAVRHLERAADLTENSAKLEAIDRGLLTEEEVCLYYRVMHNHGTKEEYVSRLKSPKLGAISQLKEGRKVLFCEGLDALETWGEWDLIYNLCREALTLGLDGGTSPFFVCDLQTWRKFVSAASKVADSESALGEVQAILKRYIDIKDTASAMYKKNLSLALLETTFRLPATALNDSNENNGLSPRVVQIGLFLDQYFERLSAFDDVKGYVAELNFEEIKALMEDALPKMLDEDADKGRKTVLNALCRFCTQPTDLPCESCLKKLVVDAAGAYRQITSDKELVDSIPRLDKDPRLDLALVMGNSLLKLSGLRPRTADASQSLWQSIEPGLFLQAVLLLDTQLNETPGDTELRLLLVQLYLLLGCASYAYRLWTPLDVKRTIQDSLSPLFFDRISTMSPGLFQGGRPLMEPLRAFYKNNLTDKAPVRIWDAFSAGSYTSILDMINHDSSLRRSCTLMMTLVEERRAIRCYGGKIDCEIEQHPLTEKHRGRHNPGQQDRLRAVPQPRKACTAHQSTSTSVSGPASRTTSPPSKPKRPLRDREYTARDALPP
;
A
#
# COMPACT_ATOMS: atom_id res chain seq x y z
N MET A 1 -10.62 -14.17 49.26
CA MET A 1 -9.70 -15.32 49.42
C MET A 1 -9.12 -15.61 48.05
N SER A 2 -8.05 -14.93 47.63
CA SER A 2 -6.65 -15.08 48.05
C SER A 2 -5.90 -16.12 47.21
N GLN A 3 -5.01 -15.61 46.34
CA GLN A 3 -3.65 -16.09 46.01
C GLN A 3 -3.50 -17.51 45.43
N GLY A 4 -2.69 -17.78 44.41
CA GLY A 4 -1.69 -17.01 43.67
C GLY A 4 -0.95 -17.93 42.68
N LEU A 5 -0.10 -17.33 41.83
CA LEU A 5 1.07 -17.86 41.08
C LEU A 5 1.24 -16.96 39.82
N ARG A 6 1.94 -15.84 39.92
CA ARG A 6 3.38 -15.63 39.60
C ARG A 6 3.76 -15.91 38.13
N GLY A 7 3.94 -14.82 37.39
CA GLY A 7 5.20 -14.45 36.74
C GLY A 7 5.75 -15.32 35.61
N VAL A 8 5.46 -14.92 34.36
CA VAL A 8 6.38 -15.10 33.23
C VAL A 8 6.41 -13.78 32.45
N SER A 9 7.62 -13.23 32.31
CA SER A 9 7.96 -12.02 31.59
C SER A 9 7.58 -12.12 30.11
N ARG A 10 6.75 -11.19 29.63
CA ARG A 10 6.55 -10.95 28.19
C ARG A 10 7.73 -10.12 27.70
N GLY A 11 8.58 -10.72 26.87
CA GLY A 11 9.47 -9.98 25.99
C GLY A 11 8.63 -9.39 24.85
N ASP A 12 8.69 -8.07 24.72
CA ASP A 12 8.11 -7.32 23.61
C ASP A 12 8.89 -7.63 22.33
N VAL A 13 8.27 -8.34 21.39
CA VAL A 13 8.69 -8.40 20.00
C VAL A 13 7.60 -7.67 19.21
N GLY A 14 7.83 -6.37 18.97
CA GLY A 14 6.97 -5.54 18.15
C GLY A 14 7.17 -5.89 16.66
N TRP A 15 6.16 -6.47 16.04
CA TRP A 15 6.12 -6.69 14.59
C TRP A 15 5.58 -5.43 13.91
N SER A 16 6.46 -4.66 13.27
CA SER A 16 6.08 -3.53 12.41
C SER A 16 5.82 -4.03 11.00
N VAL A 17 4.55 -4.27 10.66
CA VAL A 17 4.09 -4.45 9.27
C VAL A 17 3.89 -3.06 8.66
N ARG A 18 4.99 -2.35 8.39
CA ARG A 18 5.00 -1.09 7.63
C ARG A 18 6.31 -0.98 6.84
N HIS A 19 6.45 -1.78 5.78
CA HIS A 19 7.38 -1.47 4.68
C HIS A 19 7.02 -2.30 3.44
N LEU A 20 5.88 -1.98 2.84
CA LEU A 20 5.61 -2.14 1.42
C LEU A 20 4.60 -1.05 1.11
N TRP A 21 4.79 -0.34 0.00
CA TRP A 21 4.10 0.89 -0.43
C TRP A 21 4.80 2.19 0.02
N VAL A 22 5.55 2.79 -0.92
CA VAL A 22 5.43 4.17 -1.42
C VAL A 22 6.52 4.35 -2.48
N SER A 23 6.12 4.62 -3.73
CA SER A 23 6.74 5.59 -4.66
C SER A 23 6.13 5.41 -6.05
N GLY A 24 5.38 6.41 -6.50
CA GLY A 24 4.80 6.48 -7.84
C GLY A 24 4.49 7.92 -8.18
N CYS A 25 5.46 8.59 -8.82
CA CYS A 25 5.35 9.94 -9.33
C CYS A 25 4.22 10.05 -10.38
N LEU A 26 3.34 11.03 -10.17
CA LEU A 26 2.36 11.52 -11.13
C LEU A 26 3.07 12.32 -12.22
N ALA A 27 3.09 11.80 -13.44
CA ALA A 27 3.42 12.60 -14.63
C ALA A 27 2.13 13.15 -15.25
N GLN A 28 2.08 14.48 -15.34
CA GLN A 28 1.07 15.27 -16.05
C GLN A 28 1.01 14.87 -17.53
N ILE A 29 -0.21 14.70 -18.05
CA ILE A 29 -0.48 14.59 -19.49
C ILE A 29 -0.86 15.99 -19.99
N PRO A 30 -0.20 16.51 -21.04
CA PRO A 30 -0.56 17.81 -21.61
C PRO A 30 -1.86 17.72 -22.42
N THR A 31 -2.80 18.60 -22.10
CA THR A 31 -3.95 18.94 -22.94
C THR A 31 -3.54 20.02 -23.93
N SER A 32 -3.20 19.67 -25.16
CA SER A 32 -3.28 20.56 -26.32
C SER A 32 -3.10 19.78 -27.62
N VAL A 33 -4.11 19.82 -28.49
CA VAL A 33 -4.07 20.13 -29.93
C VAL A 33 -5.46 19.86 -30.49
N PHE A 34 -6.29 20.89 -30.52
CA PHE A 34 -7.20 21.20 -31.63
C PHE A 34 -7.34 22.73 -31.64
N SER A 35 -6.44 23.38 -32.37
CA SER A 35 -6.53 24.80 -32.73
C SER A 35 -7.37 24.94 -33.99
N ALA A 36 -8.24 25.95 -33.96
CA ALA A 36 -9.11 26.46 -35.02
C ALA A 36 -8.34 26.89 -36.30
N PRO A 37 -9.01 27.27 -37.41
CA PRO A 37 -9.65 28.60 -37.48
C PRO A 37 -11.03 28.61 -38.17
N CYS A 38 -11.93 29.45 -37.65
CA CYS A 38 -13.15 29.88 -38.32
C CYS A 38 -12.90 31.28 -38.90
N GLU A 39 -12.95 31.41 -40.22
CA GLU A 39 -12.96 32.70 -40.91
C GLU A 39 -14.33 33.39 -40.71
N LEU A 40 -14.28 34.64 -40.27
CA LEU A 40 -15.40 35.56 -40.19
C LEU A 40 -15.48 36.35 -41.50
N ARG A 41 -16.58 36.19 -42.25
CA ARG A 41 -17.02 37.20 -43.23
C ARG A 41 -18.50 37.55 -42.99
N GLN A 42 -18.66 38.82 -42.66
CA GLN A 42 -19.85 39.65 -42.48
C GLN A 42 -21.16 39.18 -43.13
N SER A 43 -22.26 39.18 -42.35
CA SER A 43 -23.48 39.92 -42.74
C SER A 43 -24.34 40.28 -41.53
N GLN A 44 -24.94 41.46 -41.62
CA GLN A 44 -25.62 42.24 -40.60
C GLN A 44 -26.95 41.67 -40.05
N ASN A 45 -27.28 42.18 -38.87
CA ASN A 45 -28.59 42.61 -38.36
C ASN A 45 -29.48 41.68 -37.50
N GLN A 46 -29.78 42.24 -36.32
CA GLN A 46 -30.98 42.07 -35.47
C GLN A 46 -31.25 40.68 -34.85
N THR A 47 -30.58 40.36 -33.73
CA THR A 47 -31.10 39.35 -32.75
C THR A 47 -30.42 39.34 -31.36
N ASN A 48 -29.76 40.43 -30.93
CA ASN A 48 -28.93 40.39 -29.71
C ASN A 48 -29.63 40.68 -28.36
N TRP A 49 -30.89 41.12 -28.33
CA TRP A 49 -31.59 41.34 -27.06
C TRP A 49 -32.37 40.10 -26.57
N ILE A 50 -32.85 39.25 -27.48
CA ILE A 50 -33.60 38.05 -27.12
C ILE A 50 -32.68 36.96 -26.56
N HIS A 51 -31.44 36.82 -27.08
CA HIS A 51 -30.46 35.87 -26.54
C HIS A 51 -29.90 36.29 -25.17
N SER A 52 -29.72 37.59 -24.92
CA SER A 52 -29.27 38.09 -23.62
C SER A 52 -30.36 37.90 -22.54
N LEU A 53 -31.62 38.19 -22.89
CA LEU A 53 -32.76 37.96 -22.00
C LEU A 53 -33.00 36.46 -21.77
N ALA A 54 -32.87 35.62 -22.80
CA ALA A 54 -32.99 34.16 -22.66
C ALA A 54 -31.86 33.56 -21.81
N CYS A 55 -30.61 34.04 -21.92
CA CYS A 55 -29.52 33.60 -21.05
C CYS A 55 -29.71 34.06 -19.60
N GLN A 56 -30.17 35.29 -19.35
CA GLN A 56 -30.45 35.74 -17.98
C GLN A 56 -31.66 35.02 -17.37
N ILE A 57 -32.69 34.72 -18.17
CA ILE A 57 -33.84 33.92 -17.74
C ILE A 57 -33.43 32.47 -17.49
N VAL A 58 -32.57 31.85 -18.32
CA VAL A 58 -32.07 30.49 -18.11
C VAL A 58 -31.13 30.43 -16.90
N ILE A 59 -30.29 31.43 -16.66
CA ILE A 59 -29.45 31.52 -15.45
C ILE A 59 -30.31 31.73 -14.20
N ALA A 60 -31.38 32.52 -14.27
CA ALA A 60 -32.34 32.70 -13.17
C ALA A 60 -33.23 31.46 -12.93
N ILE A 61 -33.60 30.72 -13.98
CA ILE A 61 -34.37 29.46 -13.90
C ILE A 61 -33.48 28.31 -13.42
N MET A 62 -32.21 28.27 -13.81
CA MET A 62 -31.24 27.28 -13.30
C MET A 62 -30.79 27.58 -11.87
N ALA A 63 -30.77 28.85 -11.44
CA ALA A 63 -30.49 29.22 -10.05
C ALA A 63 -31.69 29.03 -9.09
N SER A 64 -32.91 28.82 -9.59
CA SER A 64 -34.13 28.70 -8.78
C SER A 64 -34.66 27.27 -8.63
N THR A 65 -34.02 26.26 -9.21
CA THR A 65 -34.39 24.85 -8.99
C THR A 65 -33.49 24.19 -7.94
N THR A 66 -33.42 24.77 -6.74
CA THR A 66 -33.17 23.97 -5.54
C THR A 66 -34.35 23.02 -5.40
N ASN A 67 -34.13 21.74 -5.63
CA ASN A 67 -35.15 20.72 -5.47
C ASN A 67 -35.70 20.81 -4.03
N GLU A 68 -36.94 21.28 -3.84
CA GLU A 68 -37.58 21.46 -2.50
C GLU A 68 -37.63 20.16 -1.66
N LYS A 69 -37.26 19.02 -2.26
CA LYS A 69 -37.19 17.70 -1.66
C LYS A 69 -35.81 17.33 -1.09
N ASP A 70 -34.78 18.18 -1.25
CA ASP A 70 -33.47 17.95 -0.64
C ASP A 70 -33.51 18.35 0.85
N PRO A 71 -33.17 17.44 1.80
CA PRO A 71 -33.08 17.76 3.22
C PRO A 71 -32.12 18.93 3.55
N TRP A 72 -31.16 19.24 2.67
CA TRP A 72 -30.19 20.32 2.85
C TRP A 72 -30.42 21.48 1.88
N ASN A 73 -31.46 22.28 2.16
CA ASN A 73 -31.75 23.51 1.43
C ASN A 73 -31.06 24.73 2.08
N ARG A 74 -31.17 25.90 1.44
CA ARG A 74 -30.59 27.17 1.92
C ARG A 74 -31.05 27.52 3.33
N ASP A 75 -32.27 27.17 3.69
CA ASP A 75 -32.85 27.47 5.00
C ASP A 75 -32.29 26.54 6.09
N THR A 76 -32.09 25.26 5.81
CA THR A 76 -31.40 24.32 6.71
C THR A 76 -29.96 24.77 6.96
N LYS A 77 -29.27 25.27 5.93
CA LYS A 77 -27.92 25.82 6.06
C LYS A 77 -27.88 27.04 6.98
N ASN A 78 -28.77 28.01 6.78
CA ASN A 78 -28.85 29.21 7.63
C ASN A 78 -29.21 28.86 9.08
N LYS A 79 -30.13 27.90 9.29
CA LYS A 79 -30.47 27.38 10.64
C LYS A 79 -29.27 26.70 11.30
N PHE A 80 -28.48 25.95 10.54
CA PHE A 80 -27.26 25.33 11.05
C PHE A 80 -26.20 26.35 11.47
N GLU A 81 -26.00 27.39 10.67
CA GLU A 81 -25.04 28.46 10.97
C GLU A 81 -25.48 29.32 12.17
N GLY A 82 -26.80 29.51 12.34
CA GLY A 82 -27.39 30.30 13.42
C GLY A 82 -27.62 29.56 14.74
N LYS A 83 -27.49 28.23 14.80
CA LYS A 83 -27.83 27.46 16.01
C LYS A 83 -26.79 27.60 17.14
N ASP A 84 -27.28 27.48 18.36
CA ASP A 84 -26.46 27.46 19.56
C ASP A 84 -25.51 26.25 19.57
N ARG A 85 -24.36 26.43 20.23
CA ARG A 85 -23.20 25.50 20.20
C ARG A 85 -23.54 24.09 20.71
N SER A 86 -24.70 23.89 21.34
CA SER A 86 -25.18 22.61 21.88
C SER A 86 -26.43 22.02 21.24
N GLU A 87 -27.03 22.71 20.28
CA GLU A 87 -28.30 22.29 19.72
C GLU A 87 -28.09 21.25 18.60
N PHE A 88 -28.59 20.04 18.81
CA PHE A 88 -28.64 19.01 17.78
C PHE A 88 -29.64 19.45 16.70
N LEU A 89 -29.18 19.53 15.45
CA LEU A 89 -30.06 19.80 14.32
C LEU A 89 -30.43 18.48 13.67
N ASP A 90 -31.65 18.02 13.88
CA ASP A 90 -32.20 16.90 13.11
C ASP A 90 -32.66 17.44 11.74
N PRO A 91 -32.05 17.03 10.61
CA PRO A 91 -32.47 17.50 9.29
C PRO A 91 -33.90 17.08 8.94
N CYS A 92 -34.45 16.07 9.62
CA CYS A 92 -35.85 15.66 9.49
C CYS A 92 -36.78 16.30 10.53
N GLN A 93 -36.27 17.20 11.39
CA GLN A 93 -37.03 17.86 12.46
C GLN A 93 -38.23 18.63 11.92
N GLU A 94 -38.09 19.27 10.76
CA GLU A 94 -39.19 20.02 10.16
C GLU A 94 -40.30 19.11 9.63
N ALA A 95 -39.93 17.99 9.00
CA ALA A 95 -40.88 16.97 8.58
C ALA A 95 -41.60 16.33 9.80
N ALA A 96 -40.86 16.08 10.88
CA ALA A 96 -41.42 15.63 12.15
C ALA A 96 -42.42 16.64 12.72
N ALA A 97 -42.03 17.92 12.80
CA ALA A 97 -42.88 18.99 13.31
C ALA A 97 -44.15 19.19 12.47
N ARG A 98 -44.06 19.06 11.14
CA ARG A 98 -45.24 19.11 10.25
C ARG A 98 -46.20 17.95 10.52
N SER A 99 -45.70 16.74 10.76
CA SER A 99 -46.53 15.59 11.11
C SER A 99 -47.25 15.75 12.47
N ILE A 100 -46.56 16.31 13.47
CA ILE A 100 -47.12 16.60 14.79
C ILE A 100 -48.17 17.72 14.70
N ARG A 101 -47.92 18.77 13.92
CA ARG A 101 -48.90 19.84 13.69
C ARG A 101 -50.17 19.34 13.00
N CYS A 102 -50.05 18.40 12.06
CA CYS A 102 -51.21 17.76 11.43
C CYS A 102 -52.04 16.96 12.45
N LEU A 103 -51.39 16.14 13.28
CA LEU A 103 -52.05 15.38 14.35
C LEU A 103 -52.83 16.30 15.30
N ASN A 104 -52.21 17.39 15.74
CA ASN A 104 -52.82 18.33 16.68
C ASN A 104 -54.05 19.04 16.10
N ARG A 105 -54.10 19.26 14.77
CA ARG A 105 -55.24 19.89 14.09
C ARG A 105 -56.39 18.93 13.85
N ASN A 106 -56.10 17.64 13.71
CA ASN A 106 -57.08 16.61 13.37
C ASN A 106 -57.45 15.72 14.57
N GLY A 107 -57.30 16.23 15.80
CA GLY A 107 -57.69 15.51 17.02
C GLY A 107 -56.95 14.19 17.25
N GLY A 108 -55.76 14.02 16.67
CA GLY A 108 -54.97 12.79 16.77
C GLY A 108 -55.30 11.73 15.71
N ASP A 109 -56.20 12.01 14.76
CA ASP A 109 -56.50 11.07 13.68
C ASP A 109 -55.29 10.90 12.73
N ARG A 110 -54.68 9.72 12.80
CA ARG A 110 -53.45 9.39 12.06
C ARG A 110 -53.70 9.19 10.56
N THR A 111 -54.93 8.87 10.16
CA THR A 111 -55.26 8.54 8.77
C THR A 111 -55.19 9.77 7.86
N LEU A 112 -55.65 10.92 8.38
CA LEU A 112 -55.62 12.24 7.74
C LEU A 112 -54.21 12.84 7.61
N CYS A 113 -53.21 12.27 8.30
CA CYS A 113 -51.83 12.77 8.34
C CYS A 113 -50.81 11.78 7.73
N SER A 114 -51.29 10.77 7.00
CA SER A 114 -50.46 9.69 6.41
C SER A 114 -49.32 10.23 5.53
N ASP A 115 -49.58 11.23 4.70
CA ASP A 115 -48.57 11.85 3.83
C ASP A 115 -47.45 12.55 4.61
N TYR A 116 -47.77 13.21 5.74
CA TYR A 116 -46.75 13.84 6.59
C TYR A 116 -45.87 12.80 7.29
N PHE A 117 -46.45 11.68 7.73
CA PHE A 117 -45.67 10.57 8.27
C PHE A 117 -44.81 9.90 7.20
N GLN A 118 -45.32 9.79 5.97
CA GLN A 118 -44.58 9.25 4.86
C GLN A 118 -43.39 10.15 4.51
N ALA A 119 -43.58 11.47 4.45
CA ALA A 119 -42.49 12.44 4.26
C ALA A 119 -41.42 12.37 5.38
N TYR A 120 -41.83 12.24 6.65
CA TYR A 120 -40.89 12.04 7.75
C TYR A 120 -40.14 10.70 7.64
N ARG A 121 -40.84 9.61 7.31
CA ARG A 121 -40.22 8.29 7.10
C ARG A 121 -39.29 8.29 5.90
N ASP A 122 -39.63 8.98 4.83
CA ASP A 122 -38.80 9.07 3.62
C ASP A 122 -37.57 9.95 3.87
N CYS A 123 -37.70 11.04 4.62
CA CYS A 123 -36.55 11.80 5.12
C CYS A 123 -35.65 10.92 5.99
N LYS A 124 -36.23 10.23 6.98
CA LYS A 124 -35.50 9.35 7.89
C LYS A 124 -34.89 8.15 7.16
N LYS A 125 -35.55 7.61 6.12
CA LYS A 125 -35.05 6.53 5.28
C LYS A 125 -33.94 7.03 4.37
N SER A 126 -34.04 8.22 3.79
CA SER A 126 -32.94 8.86 3.06
C SER A 126 -31.71 9.10 3.95
N TRP A 127 -31.95 9.46 5.22
CA TRP A 127 -30.90 9.75 6.20
C TRP A 127 -30.27 8.48 6.82
N ILE A 128 -31.08 7.48 7.21
CA ILE A 128 -30.66 6.25 7.93
C ILE A 128 -30.41 5.04 6.99
N SER A 129 -30.82 5.10 5.71
CA SER A 129 -30.58 4.00 4.78
C SER A 129 -29.07 3.72 4.63
N PRO A 130 -28.66 2.44 4.53
CA PRO A 130 -27.28 2.06 4.19
C PRO A 130 -26.83 2.59 2.80
N GLN A 131 -27.74 3.19 2.04
CA GLN A 131 -27.49 3.91 0.80
C GLN A 131 -27.42 5.41 1.08
N CYS A 132 -26.30 5.86 1.64
CA CYS A 132 -25.97 7.28 1.70
C CYS A 132 -25.85 7.80 0.26
N THR A 133 -26.88 8.50 -0.22
CA THR A 133 -26.87 9.13 -1.56
C THR A 133 -25.71 10.11 -1.66
N ASP A 134 -25.24 10.39 -2.88
CA ASP A 134 -24.13 11.34 -3.05
C ASP A 134 -24.49 12.75 -2.54
N ALA A 135 -25.78 13.13 -2.60
CA ALA A 135 -26.27 14.36 -2.00
C ALA A 135 -26.15 14.31 -0.46
N SER A 136 -26.68 13.28 0.19
CA SER A 136 -26.57 13.10 1.64
C SER A 136 -25.11 13.05 2.10
N ARG A 137 -24.22 12.39 1.34
CA ARG A 137 -22.78 12.30 1.65
C ARG A 137 -22.13 13.67 1.71
N LYS A 138 -22.41 14.54 0.73
CA LYS A 138 -21.91 15.93 0.70
C LYS A 138 -22.38 16.73 1.91
N VAL A 139 -23.64 16.52 2.32
CA VAL A 139 -24.22 17.18 3.49
C VAL A 139 -23.52 16.71 4.77
N TYR A 140 -23.36 15.40 4.95
CA TYR A 140 -22.68 14.84 6.11
C TYR A 140 -21.22 15.28 6.20
N SER A 141 -20.50 15.28 5.09
CA SER A 141 -19.11 15.73 5.06
C SER A 141 -19.00 17.20 5.42
N LEU A 142 -19.87 18.05 4.88
CA LEU A 142 -19.88 19.48 5.19
C LEU A 142 -20.22 19.73 6.67
N LEU A 143 -21.23 19.03 7.20
CA LEU A 143 -21.60 19.12 8.60
C LEU A 143 -20.46 18.71 9.53
N ALA A 144 -19.78 17.60 9.22
CA ALA A 144 -18.65 17.13 10.02
C ALA A 144 -17.49 18.14 10.03
N VAL A 145 -17.11 18.67 8.86
CA VAL A 145 -16.08 19.71 8.73
C VAL A 145 -16.48 20.93 9.55
N ARG A 146 -17.68 21.48 9.36
CA ARG A 146 -18.13 22.69 10.08
C ARG A 146 -18.20 22.51 11.59
N HIS A 147 -18.61 21.33 12.05
CA HIS A 147 -18.64 21.03 13.49
C HIS A 147 -17.24 21.02 14.10
N LEU A 148 -16.28 20.40 13.42
CA LEU A 148 -14.90 20.31 13.91
C LEU A 148 -14.15 21.64 13.74
N GLU A 149 -14.41 22.40 12.68
CA GLU A 149 -13.90 23.78 12.53
C GLU A 149 -14.37 24.66 13.70
N ARG A 150 -15.65 24.58 14.07
CA ARG A 150 -16.17 25.34 15.21
C ARG A 150 -15.50 24.92 16.51
N ALA A 151 -15.19 23.64 16.71
CA ALA A 151 -14.44 23.15 17.86
C ALA A 151 -12.97 23.61 17.84
N ALA A 152 -12.34 23.63 16.66
CA ALA A 152 -11.00 24.14 16.46
C ALA A 152 -10.91 25.64 16.79
N ASP A 153 -11.87 26.44 16.33
CA ASP A 153 -11.96 27.88 16.62
C ASP A 153 -12.13 28.16 18.11
N LEU A 154 -12.92 27.35 18.83
CA LEU A 154 -13.03 27.45 20.28
C LEU A 154 -11.68 27.21 20.97
N THR A 155 -10.93 26.24 20.44
CA THR A 155 -9.62 25.85 20.99
C THR A 155 -8.58 26.94 20.77
N GLU A 156 -8.55 27.51 19.57
CA GLU A 156 -7.63 28.58 19.20
C GLU A 156 -7.89 29.85 19.99
N ASN A 157 -9.16 30.25 20.13
CA ASN A 157 -9.53 31.53 20.73
C ASN A 157 -9.60 31.50 22.27
N SER A 158 -9.73 30.34 22.91
CA SER A 158 -9.79 30.25 24.37
C SER A 158 -8.40 30.21 25.01
N ALA A 159 -8.14 31.05 26.02
CA ALA A 159 -6.86 31.08 26.74
C ALA A 159 -6.59 29.79 27.54
N LYS A 160 -7.64 29.14 28.03
CA LYS A 160 -7.59 27.85 28.73
C LYS A 160 -8.92 27.13 28.51
N LEU A 161 -8.87 25.90 28.04
CA LEU A 161 -10.07 25.07 27.91
C LEU A 161 -10.19 24.15 29.12
N GLU A 162 -11.41 24.06 29.64
CA GLU A 162 -11.77 23.05 30.63
C GLU A 162 -12.20 21.77 29.93
N ALA A 163 -12.13 20.63 30.63
CA ALA A 163 -12.54 19.33 30.06
C ALA A 163 -14.03 19.26 29.66
N ILE A 164 -14.83 20.23 30.08
CA ILE A 164 -16.26 20.36 29.77
C ILE A 164 -16.47 21.18 28.47
N ASP A 165 -15.44 21.89 28.02
CA ASP A 165 -15.51 22.68 26.80
C ASP A 165 -15.50 21.80 25.55
N ARG A 166 -16.27 22.20 24.54
CA ARG A 166 -16.41 21.48 23.27
C ARG A 166 -15.28 21.80 22.28
N GLY A 167 -14.09 22.05 22.81
CA GLY A 167 -12.87 22.24 22.01
C GLY A 167 -12.23 20.92 21.63
N LEU A 168 -11.17 20.99 20.84
CA LEU A 168 -10.27 19.87 20.54
C LEU A 168 -9.20 19.86 21.63
N LEU A 169 -9.26 18.88 22.54
CA LEU A 169 -8.42 18.81 23.73
C LEU A 169 -7.37 17.70 23.58
N THR A 170 -7.80 16.53 23.12
CA THR A 170 -6.98 15.31 23.05
C THR A 170 -6.27 15.19 21.69
N GLU A 171 -5.19 14.39 21.64
CA GLU A 171 -4.51 14.08 20.37
C GLU A 171 -5.46 13.42 19.36
N GLU A 172 -6.34 12.54 19.82
CA GLU A 172 -7.31 11.82 18.98
C GLU A 172 -8.33 12.76 18.33
N GLU A 173 -8.81 13.77 19.05
CA GLU A 173 -9.73 14.79 18.50
C GLU A 173 -9.05 15.65 17.44
N VAL A 174 -7.79 16.04 17.69
CA VAL A 174 -6.99 16.80 16.72
C VAL A 174 -6.71 15.95 15.48
N CYS A 175 -6.29 14.69 15.64
CA CYS A 175 -6.06 13.79 14.52
C CYS A 175 -7.35 13.52 13.73
N LEU A 176 -8.49 13.33 14.41
CA LEU A 176 -9.79 13.21 13.75
C LEU A 176 -10.12 14.47 12.94
N TYR A 177 -9.91 15.65 13.51
CA TYR A 177 -10.13 16.92 12.82
C TYR A 177 -9.34 16.98 11.51
N TYR A 178 -8.03 16.74 11.56
CA TYR A 178 -7.19 16.78 10.36
C TYR A 178 -7.53 15.68 9.35
N ARG A 179 -7.87 14.46 9.78
CA ARG A 179 -8.33 13.39 8.87
C ARG A 179 -9.64 13.75 8.16
N VAL A 180 -10.57 14.41 8.85
CA VAL A 180 -11.82 14.90 8.24
C VAL A 180 -11.54 16.04 7.28
N MET A 181 -10.71 17.01 7.68
CA MET A 181 -10.29 18.13 6.81
C MET A 181 -9.58 17.64 5.54
N HIS A 182 -8.68 16.66 5.66
CA HIS A 182 -7.97 16.08 4.52
C HIS A 182 -8.94 15.46 3.48
N ASN A 183 -9.99 14.78 3.95
CA ASN A 183 -10.91 14.06 3.07
C ASN A 183 -12.08 14.91 2.55
N HIS A 184 -12.45 15.97 3.27
CA HIS A 184 -13.70 16.70 3.04
C HIS A 184 -13.56 18.22 3.02
N GLY A 185 -12.47 18.77 3.55
CA GLY A 185 -12.16 20.20 3.52
C GLY A 185 -11.39 20.62 2.26
N THR A 186 -10.99 21.88 2.20
CA THR A 186 -10.10 22.40 1.15
C THR A 186 -8.63 22.28 1.55
N LYS A 187 -7.74 22.22 0.55
CA LYS A 187 -6.29 22.16 0.76
C LYS A 187 -5.80 23.41 1.50
N GLU A 188 -6.33 24.57 1.15
CA GLU A 188 -5.95 25.87 1.70
C GLU A 188 -6.32 25.98 3.18
N GLU A 189 -7.53 25.56 3.54
CA GLU A 189 -7.98 25.50 4.94
C GLU A 189 -7.09 24.55 5.76
N TYR A 190 -6.78 23.36 5.22
CA TYR A 190 -5.88 22.40 5.88
C TYR A 190 -4.50 23.00 6.16
N VAL A 191 -3.89 23.59 5.14
CA VAL A 191 -2.55 24.20 5.23
C VAL A 191 -2.54 25.37 6.22
N SER A 192 -3.58 26.20 6.22
CA SER A 192 -3.67 27.32 7.16
C SER A 192 -3.73 26.85 8.62
N ARG A 193 -4.51 25.79 8.90
CA ARG A 193 -4.66 25.23 10.24
C ARG A 193 -3.40 24.53 10.71
N LEU A 194 -2.66 23.89 9.80
CA LEU A 194 -1.38 23.24 10.12
C LEU A 194 -0.33 24.22 10.68
N LYS A 195 -0.44 25.52 10.36
CA LYS A 195 0.41 26.60 10.87
C LYS A 195 -0.14 27.28 12.13
N SER A 196 -1.28 26.85 12.63
CA SER A 196 -1.93 27.49 13.79
C SER A 196 -1.08 27.34 15.07
N PRO A 197 -1.12 28.33 15.97
CA PRO A 197 -0.24 28.36 17.14
C PRO A 197 -0.56 27.29 18.19
N LYS A 198 -1.79 26.75 18.23
CA LYS A 198 -2.22 25.72 19.20
C LYS A 198 -2.48 24.35 18.57
N LEU A 199 -3.11 24.32 17.41
CA LEU A 199 -3.52 23.10 16.72
C LEU A 199 -2.58 22.71 15.57
N GLY A 200 -1.56 23.51 15.28
CA GLY A 200 -0.61 23.28 14.21
C GLY A 200 0.36 22.13 14.50
N ALA A 201 1.04 21.65 13.46
CA ALA A 201 1.93 20.50 13.58
C ALA A 201 3.06 20.74 14.61
N ILE A 202 3.67 21.94 14.60
CA ILE A 202 4.79 22.28 15.49
C ILE A 202 4.32 22.45 16.95
N SER A 203 3.12 22.98 17.18
CA SER A 203 2.58 23.11 18.54
C SER A 203 2.22 21.77 19.14
N GLN A 204 1.63 20.87 18.35
CA GLN A 204 1.40 19.48 18.75
C GLN A 204 2.73 18.75 19.08
N LEU A 205 3.78 18.97 18.28
CA LEU A 205 5.11 18.41 18.55
C LEU A 205 5.71 18.88 19.89
N LYS A 206 5.54 20.16 20.25
CA LYS A 206 5.99 20.70 21.55
C LYS A 206 5.34 20.01 22.74
N GLU A 207 4.13 19.51 22.57
CA GLU A 207 3.41 18.73 23.58
C GLU A 207 3.77 17.23 23.56
N GLY A 208 4.70 16.81 22.70
CA GLY A 208 5.10 15.40 22.55
C GLY A 208 4.16 14.60 21.63
N ARG A 209 3.30 15.26 20.86
CA ARG A 209 2.35 14.62 19.92
C ARG A 209 2.91 14.64 18.50
N LYS A 210 3.27 13.47 17.96
CA LYS A 210 3.96 13.34 16.65
C LYS A 210 3.06 12.95 15.49
N VAL A 211 1.90 12.36 15.76
CA VAL A 211 1.05 11.74 14.72
C VAL A 211 0.62 12.77 13.67
N LEU A 212 0.13 13.93 14.10
CA LEU A 212 -0.28 15.01 13.19
C LEU A 212 0.87 15.47 12.29
N PHE A 213 2.08 15.58 12.82
CA PHE A 213 3.23 16.01 12.05
C PHE A 213 3.53 15.02 10.91
N CYS A 214 3.56 13.72 11.20
CA CYS A 214 3.79 12.70 10.18
C CYS A 214 2.65 12.65 9.14
N GLU A 215 1.38 12.60 9.58
CA GLU A 215 0.23 12.57 8.66
C GLU A 215 0.13 13.86 7.83
N GLY A 216 0.46 15.01 8.41
CA GLY A 216 0.52 16.29 7.72
C GLY A 216 1.60 16.33 6.65
N LEU A 217 2.80 15.82 6.94
CA LEU A 217 3.87 15.72 5.95
C LEU A 217 3.53 14.75 4.80
N ASP A 218 2.78 13.68 5.07
CA ASP A 218 2.26 12.78 4.03
C ASP A 218 1.23 13.49 3.14
N ALA A 219 0.29 14.23 3.74
CA ALA A 219 -0.69 15.03 2.99
C ALA A 219 -0.01 16.07 2.08
N LEU A 220 0.92 16.86 2.62
CA LEU A 220 1.64 17.88 1.85
C LEU A 220 2.45 17.30 0.69
N GLU A 221 3.03 16.11 0.87
CA GLU A 221 3.76 15.41 -0.20
C GLU A 221 2.82 15.04 -1.35
N THR A 222 1.61 14.55 -1.04
CA THR A 222 0.62 14.24 -2.09
C THR A 222 0.16 15.47 -2.87
N TRP A 223 0.21 16.65 -2.26
CA TRP A 223 -0.16 17.92 -2.87
C TRP A 223 1.01 18.67 -3.51
N GLY A 224 2.24 18.18 -3.39
CA GLY A 224 3.44 18.81 -3.93
C GLY A 224 3.85 20.11 -3.23
N GLU A 225 3.46 20.31 -1.97
CA GLU A 225 3.78 21.52 -1.19
C GLU A 225 5.18 21.43 -0.55
N TRP A 226 6.22 21.43 -1.39
CA TRP A 226 7.61 21.18 -0.96
C TRP A 226 8.16 22.28 -0.03
N ASP A 227 7.85 23.56 -0.29
CA ASP A 227 8.30 24.67 0.56
C ASP A 227 7.78 24.54 2.00
N LEU A 228 6.53 24.07 2.16
CA LEU A 228 5.95 23.90 3.48
C LEU A 228 6.55 22.68 4.21
N ILE A 229 6.79 21.58 3.50
CA ILE A 229 7.49 20.40 4.04
C ILE A 229 8.87 20.79 4.54
N TYR A 230 9.62 21.55 3.73
CA TYR A 230 10.95 22.04 4.06
C TYR A 230 10.93 22.84 5.37
N ASN A 231 10.06 23.85 5.45
CA ASN A 231 9.96 24.72 6.62
C ASN A 231 9.53 23.96 7.88
N LEU A 232 8.52 23.09 7.78
CA LEU A 232 8.05 22.29 8.92
C LEU A 232 9.13 21.33 9.43
N CYS A 233 9.85 20.64 8.54
CA CYS A 233 10.93 19.75 8.94
C CYS A 233 12.08 20.52 9.59
N ARG A 234 12.45 21.68 9.02
CA ARG A 234 13.46 22.58 9.59
C ARG A 234 13.09 22.99 11.01
N GLU A 235 11.89 23.54 11.19
CA GLU A 235 11.40 23.99 12.50
C GLU A 235 11.32 22.85 13.52
N ALA A 236 10.88 21.67 13.09
CA ALA A 236 10.76 20.52 13.98
C ALA A 236 12.13 19.97 14.41
N LEU A 237 13.12 19.95 13.51
CA LEU A 237 14.49 19.51 13.80
C LEU A 237 15.27 20.53 14.62
N THR A 238 15.08 21.84 14.42
CA THR A 238 15.69 22.88 15.27
C THR A 238 15.08 22.91 16.66
N LEU A 239 13.76 22.73 16.78
CA LEU A 239 13.07 22.63 18.07
C LEU A 239 13.66 21.55 18.99
N GLY A 240 14.05 20.40 18.41
CA GLY A 240 14.72 19.34 19.14
C GLY A 240 16.11 19.73 19.65
N LEU A 241 16.88 20.49 18.87
CA LEU A 241 18.23 20.94 19.25
C LEU A 241 18.21 22.08 20.27
N ASP A 242 17.21 22.95 20.21
CA ASP A 242 17.08 24.13 21.05
C ASP A 242 16.39 23.82 22.40
N GLY A 243 16.14 22.54 22.70
CA GLY A 243 15.60 22.05 23.97
C GLY A 243 14.08 22.17 24.12
N GLY A 244 13.35 22.50 23.05
CA GLY A 244 11.88 22.57 23.05
C GLY A 244 11.21 21.19 23.05
N THR A 245 11.91 20.16 22.56
CA THR A 245 11.56 18.74 22.68
C THR A 245 12.83 17.93 22.90
N SER A 246 12.72 16.61 23.13
CA SER A 246 13.90 15.74 23.10
C SER A 246 14.50 15.74 21.68
N PRO A 247 15.81 15.99 21.50
CA PRO A 247 16.43 16.09 20.18
C PRO A 247 16.11 14.91 19.26
N PHE A 248 16.08 13.70 19.80
CA PHE A 248 15.88 12.49 19.00
C PHE A 248 14.40 12.15 18.75
N PHE A 249 13.45 12.82 19.39
CA PHE A 249 12.01 12.57 19.21
C PHE A 249 11.54 12.80 17.76
N VAL A 250 12.11 13.82 17.10
CA VAL A 250 11.79 14.21 15.71
C VAL A 250 12.84 13.64 14.72
N CYS A 251 13.86 12.95 15.20
CA CYS A 251 14.99 12.44 14.40
C CYS A 251 14.69 11.06 13.77
N ASP A 252 13.51 10.91 13.15
CA ASP A 252 13.15 9.72 12.41
C ASP A 252 13.56 9.81 10.93
N LEU A 253 13.75 8.64 10.31
CA LEU A 253 14.18 8.55 8.93
C LEU A 253 13.16 9.13 7.94
N GLN A 254 11.86 9.07 8.25
CA GLN A 254 10.81 9.65 7.40
C GLN A 254 10.94 11.18 7.38
N THR A 255 11.12 11.82 8.53
CA THR A 255 11.38 13.27 8.61
C THR A 255 12.62 13.67 7.82
N TRP A 256 13.75 12.97 7.99
CA TRP A 256 14.96 13.28 7.23
C TRP A 256 14.79 13.11 5.72
N ARG A 257 14.20 12.00 5.26
CA ARG A 257 13.93 11.78 3.83
C ARG A 257 13.04 12.87 3.23
N LYS A 258 11.98 13.25 3.94
CA LYS A 258 11.08 14.32 3.48
C LYS A 258 11.75 15.68 3.50
N PHE A 259 12.59 15.97 4.50
CA PHE A 259 13.34 17.21 4.59
C PHE A 259 14.32 17.36 3.42
N VAL A 260 15.14 16.33 3.16
CA VAL A 260 16.10 16.32 2.04
C VAL A 260 15.36 16.36 0.70
N SER A 261 14.30 15.55 0.52
CA SER A 261 13.53 15.56 -0.73
C SER A 261 12.86 16.92 -0.98
N ALA A 262 12.37 17.59 0.05
CA ALA A 262 11.81 18.93 -0.07
C ALA A 262 12.91 19.94 -0.44
N ALA A 263 14.04 19.93 0.25
CA ALA A 263 15.18 20.81 -0.04
C ALA A 263 15.65 20.70 -1.50
N SER A 264 15.67 19.49 -2.07
CA SER A 264 16.04 19.26 -3.48
C SER A 264 15.04 19.84 -4.51
N LYS A 265 13.82 20.19 -4.09
CA LYS A 265 12.73 20.64 -4.97
C LYS A 265 12.35 22.10 -4.79
N VAL A 266 12.87 22.76 -3.76
CA VAL A 266 12.69 24.20 -3.51
C VAL A 266 13.49 25.00 -4.55
N ALA A 267 13.04 26.23 -4.83
CA ALA A 267 13.64 27.09 -5.86
C ALA A 267 15.16 27.33 -5.66
N ASP A 268 15.60 27.51 -4.41
CA ASP A 268 17.01 27.63 -4.02
C ASP A 268 17.51 26.34 -3.36
N SER A 269 17.67 25.30 -4.20
CA SER A 269 18.04 23.96 -3.72
C SER A 269 19.44 23.88 -3.09
N GLU A 270 20.40 24.70 -3.54
CA GLU A 270 21.77 24.67 -3.03
C GLU A 270 21.85 25.21 -1.60
N SER A 271 21.23 26.37 -1.35
CA SER A 271 21.15 26.95 0.00
C SER A 271 20.34 26.05 0.94
N ALA A 272 19.22 25.52 0.48
CA ALA A 272 18.36 24.63 1.26
C ALA A 272 19.09 23.34 1.66
N LEU A 273 19.86 22.72 0.76
CA LEU A 273 20.66 21.54 1.07
C LEU A 273 21.85 21.87 1.99
N GLY A 274 22.45 23.06 1.86
CA GLY A 274 23.47 23.55 2.79
C GLY A 274 22.92 23.71 4.22
N GLU A 275 21.70 24.21 4.37
CA GLU A 275 21.03 24.31 5.68
C GLU A 275 20.72 22.93 6.26
N VAL A 276 20.29 21.96 5.43
CA VAL A 276 20.09 20.56 5.84
C VAL A 276 21.39 19.96 6.39
N GLN A 277 22.51 20.16 5.69
CA GLN A 277 23.83 19.70 6.14
C GLN A 277 24.25 20.34 7.47
N ALA A 278 23.99 21.64 7.65
CA ALA A 278 24.32 22.35 8.88
C ALA A 278 23.53 21.79 10.08
N ILE A 279 22.23 21.54 9.92
CA ILE A 279 21.39 20.94 10.96
C ILE A 279 21.85 19.51 11.25
N LEU A 280 22.12 18.71 10.21
CA LEU A 280 22.59 17.34 10.35
C LEU A 280 23.93 17.27 11.10
N LYS A 281 24.86 18.20 10.82
CA LYS A 281 26.12 18.32 11.56
C LYS A 281 25.92 18.55 13.06
N ARG A 282 24.99 19.45 13.44
CA ARG A 282 24.64 19.66 14.85
C ARG A 282 24.14 18.38 15.53
N TYR A 283 23.36 17.56 14.81
CA TYR A 283 22.91 16.26 15.32
C TYR A 283 24.04 15.22 15.43
N ILE A 284 25.01 15.26 14.51
CA ILE A 284 26.21 14.42 14.57
C ILE A 284 27.09 14.79 15.77
N ASP A 285 27.19 16.08 16.12
CA ASP A 285 27.97 16.52 17.27
C ASP A 285 27.40 16.00 18.61
N ILE A 286 26.08 15.80 18.69
CA ILE A 286 25.40 15.23 19.87
C ILE A 286 25.18 13.71 19.78
N LYS A 287 25.68 13.04 18.73
CA LYS A 287 25.38 11.63 18.42
C LYS A 287 25.73 10.66 19.54
N ASP A 288 26.72 10.96 20.37
CA ASP A 288 27.19 10.05 21.42
C ASP A 288 26.16 9.87 22.53
N THR A 289 25.28 10.85 22.70
CA THR A 289 24.11 10.77 23.61
C THR A 289 22.94 9.97 23.01
N ALA A 290 23.02 9.61 21.73
CA ALA A 290 21.95 8.94 21.00
C ALA A 290 21.98 7.41 21.16
N SER A 291 20.81 6.78 21.12
CA SER A 291 20.71 5.32 21.01
C SER A 291 21.27 4.82 19.67
N ALA A 292 21.61 3.53 19.60
CA ALA A 292 22.12 2.91 18.37
C ALA A 292 21.17 3.05 17.17
N MET A 293 19.86 3.15 17.41
CA MET A 293 18.84 3.38 16.37
C MET A 293 18.98 4.78 15.75
N TYR A 294 19.14 5.82 16.57
CA TYR A 294 19.28 7.20 16.09
C TYR A 294 20.62 7.43 15.40
N LYS A 295 21.70 6.81 15.89
CA LYS A 295 23.00 6.81 15.19
C LYS A 295 22.87 6.28 13.76
N LYS A 296 22.15 5.17 13.58
CA LYS A 296 21.85 4.60 12.27
C LYS A 296 21.00 5.54 11.41
N ASN A 297 19.94 6.13 11.97
CA ASN A 297 19.10 7.10 11.24
C ASN A 297 19.90 8.31 10.75
N LEU A 298 20.85 8.81 11.54
CA LEU A 298 21.73 9.90 11.14
C LEU A 298 22.67 9.49 10.01
N SER A 299 23.25 8.28 10.07
CA SER A 299 24.07 7.75 8.97
C SER A 299 23.26 7.58 7.67
N LEU A 300 21.97 7.21 7.77
CA LEU A 300 21.06 7.15 6.62
C LEU A 300 20.63 8.53 6.12
N ALA A 301 20.43 9.50 7.01
CA ALA A 301 20.16 10.87 6.64
C ALA A 301 21.35 11.49 5.89
N LEU A 302 22.59 11.20 6.30
CA LEU A 302 23.81 11.55 5.56
C LEU A 302 23.79 10.95 4.15
N LEU A 303 23.48 9.65 4.05
CA LEU A 303 23.40 8.96 2.76
C LEU A 303 22.35 9.59 1.84
N GLU A 304 21.13 9.84 2.35
CA GLU A 304 20.08 10.52 1.59
C GLU A 304 20.52 11.92 1.14
N THR A 305 21.13 12.70 2.04
CA THR A 305 21.62 14.04 1.72
C THR A 305 22.65 13.99 0.59
N THR A 306 23.65 13.11 0.68
CA THR A 306 24.68 12.95 -0.37
C THR A 306 24.11 12.57 -1.73
N PHE A 307 23.05 11.75 -1.76
CA PHE A 307 22.40 11.32 -3.01
C PHE A 307 21.56 12.40 -3.68
N ARG A 308 21.17 13.43 -2.94
CA ARG A 308 20.34 14.55 -3.44
C ARG A 308 21.14 15.83 -3.68
N LEU A 309 22.45 15.85 -3.38
CA LEU A 309 23.32 16.97 -3.70
C LEU A 309 23.50 17.16 -5.21
N PRO A 310 23.54 18.40 -5.72
CA PRO A 310 23.89 18.68 -7.11
C PRO A 310 25.29 18.16 -7.47
N ALA A 311 25.47 17.73 -8.71
CA ALA A 311 26.75 17.21 -9.21
C ALA A 311 27.90 18.23 -9.10
N THR A 312 27.59 19.53 -9.09
CA THR A 312 28.54 20.63 -8.87
C THR A 312 29.17 20.57 -7.47
N ALA A 313 28.38 20.36 -6.42
CA ALA A 313 28.86 20.24 -5.05
C ALA A 313 29.60 18.92 -4.76
N LEU A 314 29.35 17.87 -5.56
CA LEU A 314 29.99 16.56 -5.43
C LEU A 314 31.39 16.53 -6.09
N ASN A 315 31.69 17.46 -6.99
CA ASN A 315 32.97 17.51 -7.72
C ASN A 315 34.07 18.30 -6.99
N ASP A 316 33.74 19.08 -5.95
CA ASP A 316 34.69 19.95 -5.24
C ASP A 316 35.57 19.23 -4.21
N SER A 317 35.37 17.93 -3.96
CA SER A 317 36.15 17.19 -2.98
C SER A 317 36.79 15.91 -3.54
N ASN A 318 38.09 16.05 -3.81
CA ASN A 318 39.13 15.01 -3.95
C ASN A 318 39.40 14.47 -5.36
N GLU A 319 40.23 15.23 -6.09
CA GLU A 319 41.07 14.75 -7.20
C GLU A 319 42.02 13.59 -6.80
N ASN A 320 42.06 13.17 -5.53
CA ASN A 320 43.04 12.21 -5.01
C ASN A 320 42.55 10.77 -4.84
N ASN A 321 41.27 10.43 -5.11
CA ASN A 321 40.82 9.01 -5.02
C ASN A 321 39.85 8.53 -6.11
N GLY A 322 39.42 9.36 -7.07
CA GLY A 322 38.59 8.94 -8.22
C GLY A 322 37.20 8.36 -7.90
N LEU A 323 36.84 8.21 -6.63
CA LEU A 323 35.57 7.66 -6.15
C LEU A 323 34.54 8.77 -5.94
N SER A 324 33.34 8.58 -6.50
CA SER A 324 32.19 9.46 -6.27
C SER A 324 31.86 9.56 -4.78
N PRO A 325 31.51 10.75 -4.24
CA PRO A 325 31.14 10.90 -2.84
C PRO A 325 29.96 10.02 -2.43
N ARG A 326 29.08 9.63 -3.39
CA ARG A 326 27.99 8.67 -3.17
C ARG A 326 28.53 7.27 -2.83
N VAL A 327 29.56 6.82 -3.52
CA VAL A 327 30.21 5.52 -3.29
C VAL A 327 30.96 5.54 -1.96
N VAL A 328 31.68 6.63 -1.67
CA VAL A 328 32.39 6.81 -0.39
C VAL A 328 31.41 6.76 0.77
N GLN A 329 30.28 7.46 0.67
CA GLN A 329 29.29 7.50 1.75
C GLN A 329 28.62 6.13 1.96
N ILE A 330 28.38 5.35 0.90
CA ILE A 330 27.94 3.96 1.02
C ILE A 330 29.01 3.12 1.73
N GLY A 331 30.28 3.24 1.33
CA GLY A 331 31.39 2.52 1.96
C GLY A 331 31.50 2.82 3.45
N LEU A 332 31.44 4.10 3.85
CA LEU A 332 31.44 4.52 5.25
C LEU A 332 30.24 3.97 6.04
N PHE A 333 29.06 3.93 5.43
CA PHE A 333 27.89 3.34 6.07
C PHE A 333 28.07 1.83 6.28
N LEU A 334 28.57 1.13 5.26
CA LEU A 334 28.81 -0.30 5.34
C LEU A 334 29.92 -0.60 6.35
N ASP A 335 31.03 0.14 6.39
CA ASP A 335 32.10 -0.04 7.39
C ASP A 335 31.57 0.00 8.82
N GLN A 336 30.59 0.87 9.09
CA GLN A 336 29.99 0.98 10.41
C GLN A 336 28.93 -0.10 10.71
N TYR A 337 28.24 -0.64 9.70
CA TYR A 337 27.05 -1.46 9.89
C TYR A 337 27.07 -2.80 9.12
N PHE A 338 28.18 -3.21 8.50
CA PHE A 338 28.24 -4.41 7.64
C PHE A 338 27.88 -5.69 8.39
N GLU A 339 28.19 -5.76 9.69
CA GLU A 339 27.83 -6.89 10.54
C GLU A 339 26.32 -6.99 10.80
N ARG A 340 25.55 -5.92 10.50
CA ARG A 340 24.10 -5.90 10.68
C ARG A 340 23.38 -6.30 9.40
N LEU A 341 22.44 -7.22 9.54
CA LEU A 341 21.60 -7.72 8.44
C LEU A 341 20.81 -6.63 7.71
N SER A 342 20.41 -5.56 8.41
CA SER A 342 19.65 -4.48 7.78
C SER A 342 20.48 -3.69 6.77
N ALA A 343 21.81 -3.73 6.83
CA ALA A 343 22.68 -2.86 6.05
C ALA A 343 22.43 -3.00 4.54
N PHE A 344 22.20 -4.22 4.05
CA PHE A 344 21.83 -4.42 2.66
C PHE A 344 20.50 -3.75 2.32
N ASP A 345 19.46 -3.97 3.14
CA ASP A 345 18.13 -3.38 2.93
C ASP A 345 18.12 -1.85 3.04
N ASP A 346 19.00 -1.30 3.86
CA ASP A 346 19.20 0.13 4.04
C ASP A 346 19.86 0.75 2.80
N VAL A 347 20.81 0.04 2.18
CA VAL A 347 21.64 0.57 1.07
C VAL A 347 21.10 0.20 -0.31
N LYS A 348 20.31 -0.89 -0.46
CA LYS A 348 19.85 -1.40 -1.78
C LYS A 348 19.16 -0.37 -2.67
N GLY A 349 18.39 0.55 -2.08
CA GLY A 349 17.72 1.63 -2.82
C GLY A 349 18.74 2.59 -3.43
N TYR A 350 19.77 2.94 -2.66
CA TYR A 350 20.86 3.81 -3.07
C TYR A 350 21.76 3.13 -4.12
N VAL A 351 22.09 1.84 -3.96
CA VAL A 351 22.84 1.09 -5.00
C VAL A 351 22.07 1.08 -6.33
N ALA A 352 20.74 0.98 -6.29
CA ALA A 352 19.92 1.01 -7.50
C ALA A 352 19.96 2.37 -8.24
N GLU A 353 20.28 3.46 -7.54
CA GLU A 353 20.45 4.80 -8.11
C GLU A 353 21.89 5.10 -8.59
N LEU A 354 22.86 4.22 -8.33
CA LEU A 354 24.25 4.40 -8.79
C LEU A 354 24.39 4.15 -10.29
N ASN A 355 25.28 4.89 -10.94
CA ASN A 355 25.65 4.63 -12.33
C ASN A 355 26.62 3.43 -12.43
N PHE A 356 26.89 2.96 -13.64
CA PHE A 356 27.73 1.78 -13.85
C PHE A 356 29.17 1.95 -13.32
N GLU A 357 29.78 3.13 -13.49
CA GLU A 357 31.14 3.39 -13.02
C GLU A 357 31.20 3.44 -11.48
N GLU A 358 30.18 4.02 -10.85
CA GLU A 358 30.02 4.04 -9.40
C GLU A 358 29.79 2.64 -8.82
N ILE A 359 28.97 1.80 -9.45
CA ILE A 359 28.76 0.40 -9.04
C ILE A 359 30.06 -0.37 -9.14
N LYS A 360 30.79 -0.19 -10.24
CA LYS A 360 32.08 -0.85 -10.44
C LYS A 360 33.08 -0.42 -9.36
N ALA A 361 33.20 0.88 -9.09
CA ALA A 361 34.06 1.40 -8.03
C ALA A 361 33.64 0.89 -6.64
N LEU A 362 32.34 0.78 -6.36
CA LEU A 362 31.85 0.20 -5.11
C LEU A 362 32.30 -1.27 -4.96
N MET A 363 32.17 -2.06 -6.04
CA MET A 363 32.49 -3.50 -6.03
C MET A 363 33.98 -3.82 -6.10
N GLU A 364 34.77 -3.02 -6.82
CA GLU A 364 36.21 -3.27 -7.05
C GLU A 364 37.10 -2.50 -6.06
N ASP A 365 36.70 -1.31 -5.59
CA ASP A 365 37.54 -0.48 -4.74
C ASP A 365 37.04 -0.38 -3.30
N ALA A 366 35.73 -0.20 -3.07
CA ALA A 366 35.22 0.11 -1.73
C ALA A 366 34.93 -1.15 -0.90
N LEU A 367 34.25 -2.15 -1.47
CA LEU A 367 33.94 -3.40 -0.76
C LEU A 367 35.17 -4.27 -0.52
N PRO A 368 36.11 -4.45 -1.47
CA PRO A 368 37.31 -5.23 -1.23
C PRO A 368 38.21 -4.60 -0.18
N LYS A 369 38.37 -3.26 -0.14
CA LYS A 369 39.13 -2.59 0.94
C LYS A 369 38.55 -2.80 2.35
N MET A 370 37.26 -3.11 2.46
CA MET A 370 36.63 -3.51 3.72
C MET A 370 36.84 -5.00 4.06
N LEU A 371 37.24 -5.81 3.08
CA LEU A 371 37.34 -7.26 3.12
C LEU A 371 38.76 -7.80 2.83
N ASP A 372 39.74 -6.94 2.52
CA ASP A 372 40.99 -7.35 1.86
C ASP A 372 41.80 -8.31 2.74
N GLU A 373 42.10 -9.49 2.19
CA GLU A 373 43.27 -9.61 1.29
C GLU A 373 42.88 -10.18 -0.09
N ASP A 374 43.26 -9.43 -1.14
CA ASP A 374 43.48 -9.79 -2.55
C ASP A 374 42.29 -10.02 -3.51
N ALA A 375 42.05 -9.05 -4.43
CA ALA A 375 42.26 -9.26 -5.88
C ALA A 375 41.99 -8.01 -6.75
N ASP A 376 42.98 -7.65 -7.56
CA ASP A 376 42.96 -6.58 -8.56
C ASP A 376 42.69 -7.10 -10.00
N LYS A 377 42.27 -6.17 -10.88
CA LYS A 377 42.29 -6.12 -12.37
C LYS A 377 40.99 -6.34 -13.17
N GLY A 378 40.12 -5.33 -13.13
CA GLY A 378 39.80 -4.37 -14.21
C GLY A 378 39.53 -4.78 -15.67
N ARG A 379 38.46 -4.20 -16.27
CA ARG A 379 38.47 -3.45 -17.57
C ARG A 379 37.17 -2.67 -17.87
N LYS A 380 37.27 -1.54 -18.59
CA LYS A 380 36.20 -0.70 -19.21
C LYS A 380 35.86 -1.27 -20.63
N THR A 381 34.77 -1.01 -21.37
CA THR A 381 34.10 0.26 -21.78
C THR A 381 32.79 -0.04 -22.60
N VAL A 382 31.71 0.72 -22.35
CA VAL A 382 30.63 1.32 -23.22
C VAL A 382 29.64 0.52 -24.14
N LEU A 383 28.36 0.84 -23.86
CA LEU A 383 27.05 0.89 -24.58
C LEU A 383 26.36 -0.32 -25.25
N ASN A 384 25.11 -0.49 -24.80
CA ASN A 384 23.93 -1.21 -25.31
C ASN A 384 23.92 -2.76 -25.24
N ALA A 385 22.95 -3.28 -24.46
CA ALA A 385 22.64 -4.70 -24.20
C ALA A 385 23.69 -5.53 -23.40
N LEU A 386 24.42 -4.91 -22.48
CA LEU A 386 25.46 -5.58 -21.67
C LEU A 386 24.99 -5.95 -20.25
N CYS A 387 25.49 -7.05 -19.71
CA CYS A 387 25.30 -7.44 -18.31
C CYS A 387 25.85 -6.37 -17.35
N ARG A 388 25.06 -5.96 -16.34
CA ARG A 388 25.47 -4.99 -15.30
C ARG A 388 26.67 -5.42 -14.45
N PHE A 389 27.01 -6.71 -14.44
CA PHE A 389 28.09 -7.28 -13.62
C PHE A 389 29.37 -7.56 -14.40
N CYS A 390 29.28 -8.21 -15.57
CA CYS A 390 30.45 -8.65 -16.36
C CYS A 390 30.61 -7.95 -17.71
N THR A 391 29.78 -6.93 -18.02
CA THR A 391 29.84 -6.12 -19.26
C THR A 391 29.81 -6.89 -20.58
N GLN A 392 29.50 -8.19 -20.58
CA GLN A 392 29.33 -8.99 -21.78
C GLN A 392 27.93 -8.80 -22.40
N PRO A 393 27.80 -8.81 -23.74
CA PRO A 393 26.52 -8.79 -24.41
C PRO A 393 25.81 -10.13 -24.18
N THR A 394 24.75 -10.09 -23.39
CA THR A 394 23.95 -11.28 -23.05
C THR A 394 22.50 -10.88 -22.88
N ASP A 395 21.57 -11.73 -23.30
CA ASP A 395 20.18 -11.60 -22.91
C ASP A 395 20.07 -11.56 -21.38
N LEU A 396 19.26 -10.64 -20.83
CA LEU A 396 19.02 -10.62 -19.39
C LEU A 396 18.18 -11.85 -19.00
N PRO A 397 18.58 -12.64 -17.99
CA PRO A 397 19.77 -12.51 -17.13
C PRO A 397 21.05 -13.15 -17.70
N CYS A 398 22.21 -12.57 -17.40
CA CYS A 398 23.51 -13.09 -17.84
C CYS A 398 23.87 -14.43 -17.18
N GLU A 399 23.89 -15.49 -17.99
CA GLU A 399 24.14 -16.85 -17.49
C GLU A 399 25.55 -17.05 -16.93
N SER A 400 26.58 -16.48 -17.57
CA SER A 400 27.98 -16.65 -17.15
C SER A 400 28.22 -16.05 -15.77
N CYS A 401 27.72 -14.83 -15.56
CA CYS A 401 27.76 -14.13 -14.28
C CYS A 401 26.98 -14.89 -13.18
N LEU A 402 25.79 -15.41 -13.48
CA LEU A 402 25.00 -16.19 -12.51
C LEU A 402 25.68 -17.52 -12.16
N LYS A 403 26.25 -18.22 -13.14
CA LYS A 403 27.01 -19.46 -12.89
C LYS A 403 28.23 -19.20 -12.01
N LYS A 404 28.97 -18.11 -12.28
CA LYS A 404 30.11 -17.69 -11.43
C LYS A 404 29.64 -17.40 -10.01
N LEU A 405 28.57 -16.63 -9.84
CA LEU A 405 28.01 -16.32 -8.52
C LEU A 405 27.60 -17.59 -7.74
N VAL A 406 27.02 -18.58 -8.41
CA VAL A 406 26.69 -19.87 -7.78
C VAL A 406 27.95 -20.59 -7.31
N VAL A 407 29.02 -20.61 -8.13
CA VAL A 407 30.29 -21.25 -7.76
C VAL A 407 30.96 -20.54 -6.59
N ASP A 408 31.03 -19.21 -6.64
CA ASP A 408 31.65 -18.39 -5.59
C ASP A 408 30.88 -18.52 -4.26
N ALA A 409 29.54 -18.44 -4.31
CA ALA A 409 28.68 -18.62 -3.13
C ALA A 409 28.75 -20.05 -2.57
N ALA A 410 28.84 -21.08 -3.43
CA ALA A 410 29.02 -22.46 -3.00
C ALA A 410 30.40 -22.67 -2.35
N GLY A 411 31.44 -22.00 -2.87
CA GLY A 411 32.77 -21.97 -2.28
C GLY A 411 32.74 -21.40 -0.85
N ALA A 412 32.15 -20.21 -0.68
CA ALA A 412 31.99 -19.57 0.62
C ALA A 412 31.14 -20.41 1.59
N TYR A 413 30.02 -20.98 1.11
CA TYR A 413 29.15 -21.84 1.89
C TYR A 413 29.92 -23.06 2.43
N ARG A 414 30.72 -23.69 1.56
CA ARG A 414 31.54 -24.84 1.92
C ARG A 414 32.63 -24.47 2.91
N GLN A 415 33.29 -23.32 2.74
CA GLN A 415 34.30 -22.82 3.67
C GLN A 415 33.72 -22.65 5.08
N ILE A 416 32.60 -21.93 5.20
CA ILE A 416 31.90 -21.72 6.48
C ILE A 416 31.51 -23.06 7.09
N THR A 417 30.95 -23.98 6.30
CA THR A 417 30.48 -25.29 6.79
C THR A 417 31.64 -26.19 7.22
N SER A 418 32.82 -26.05 6.61
CA SER A 418 34.01 -26.83 6.95
C SER A 418 34.76 -26.32 8.17
N ASP A 419 34.60 -25.04 8.50
CA ASP A 419 35.28 -24.40 9.62
C ASP A 419 34.42 -24.51 10.89
N LYS A 420 34.93 -25.28 11.85
CA LYS A 420 34.23 -25.54 13.11
C LYS A 420 34.11 -24.28 13.98
N GLU A 421 35.08 -23.38 13.96
CA GLU A 421 35.03 -22.15 14.76
C GLU A 421 33.95 -21.20 14.22
N LEU A 422 33.86 -21.08 12.89
CA LEU A 422 32.81 -20.31 12.23
C LEU A 422 31.43 -20.90 12.53
N VAL A 423 31.25 -22.23 12.41
CA VAL A 423 29.97 -22.90 12.74
C VAL A 423 29.58 -22.71 14.20
N ASP A 424 30.52 -22.85 15.14
CA ASP A 424 30.28 -22.65 16.57
C ASP A 424 29.95 -21.18 16.91
N SER A 425 30.32 -20.24 16.05
CA SER A 425 29.97 -18.82 16.19
C SER A 425 28.55 -18.47 15.70
N ILE A 426 27.96 -19.27 14.80
CA ILE A 426 26.67 -19.00 14.17
C ILE A 426 25.54 -18.72 15.18
N PRO A 427 25.37 -19.49 16.29
CA PRO A 427 24.31 -19.22 17.25
C PRO A 427 24.40 -17.85 17.95
N ARG A 428 25.55 -17.17 17.87
CA ARG A 428 25.75 -15.81 18.41
C ARG A 428 25.40 -14.72 17.40
N LEU A 429 25.25 -15.06 16.13
CA LEU A 429 24.88 -14.14 15.05
C LEU A 429 23.35 -14.00 14.97
N ASP A 430 22.91 -12.85 14.45
CA ASP A 430 21.48 -12.55 14.30
C ASP A 430 20.77 -13.47 13.27
N LYS A 431 21.49 -13.92 12.24
CA LYS A 431 21.06 -14.94 11.26
C LYS A 431 22.24 -15.81 10.84
N ASP A 432 21.92 -17.00 10.35
CA ASP A 432 22.91 -17.92 9.77
C ASP A 432 23.36 -17.40 8.38
N PRO A 433 24.64 -17.05 8.18
CA PRO A 433 25.14 -16.55 6.89
C PRO A 433 25.02 -17.59 5.76
N ARG A 434 24.95 -18.89 6.10
CA ARG A 434 24.72 -19.97 5.14
C ARG A 434 23.34 -19.85 4.48
N LEU A 435 22.36 -19.28 5.18
CA LEU A 435 21.02 -19.04 4.64
C LEU A 435 21.05 -18.06 3.46
N ASP A 436 21.73 -16.92 3.61
CA ASP A 436 21.81 -15.91 2.57
C ASP A 436 22.57 -16.43 1.35
N LEU A 437 23.67 -17.16 1.57
CA LEU A 437 24.40 -17.84 0.50
C LEU A 437 23.53 -18.89 -0.22
N ALA A 438 22.74 -19.67 0.52
CA ALA A 438 21.81 -20.62 -0.07
C ALA A 438 20.69 -19.94 -0.87
N LEU A 439 20.17 -18.80 -0.40
CA LEU A 439 19.20 -17.99 -1.13
C LEU A 439 19.81 -17.39 -2.40
N VAL A 440 21.06 -16.92 -2.36
CA VAL A 440 21.77 -16.43 -3.55
C VAL A 440 21.97 -17.55 -4.57
N MET A 441 22.45 -18.72 -4.14
CA MET A 441 22.61 -19.90 -4.99
C MET A 441 21.27 -20.35 -5.59
N GLY A 442 20.27 -20.58 -4.74
CA GLY A 442 18.94 -21.04 -5.14
C GLY A 442 18.26 -20.08 -6.11
N ASN A 443 18.25 -18.77 -5.83
CA ASN A 443 17.67 -17.78 -6.74
C ASN A 443 18.43 -17.66 -8.05
N SER A 444 19.75 -17.83 -8.05
CA SER A 444 20.56 -17.83 -9.26
C SER A 444 20.25 -19.05 -10.13
N LEU A 445 20.13 -20.24 -9.53
CA LEU A 445 19.73 -21.47 -10.21
C LEU A 445 18.29 -21.39 -10.76
N LEU A 446 17.35 -20.82 -10.00
CA LEU A 446 15.98 -20.59 -10.48
C LEU A 446 15.95 -19.64 -11.69
N LYS A 447 16.79 -18.59 -11.69
CA LYS A 447 16.93 -17.69 -12.85
C LYS A 447 17.54 -18.40 -14.05
N LEU A 448 18.58 -19.21 -13.84
CA LEU A 448 19.23 -20.02 -14.87
C LEU A 448 18.27 -21.09 -15.43
N SER A 449 17.37 -21.63 -14.62
CA SER A 449 16.36 -22.60 -15.06
C SER A 449 15.31 -21.98 -15.98
N GLY A 450 15.37 -20.68 -16.27
CA GLY A 450 14.38 -19.97 -17.09
C GLY A 450 13.11 -19.58 -16.33
N LEU A 451 13.07 -19.69 -14.99
CA LEU A 451 11.92 -19.22 -14.20
C LEU A 451 11.86 -17.68 -14.27
N ARG A 452 10.87 -17.16 -15.00
CA ARG A 452 10.65 -15.72 -15.15
C ARG A 452 9.37 -15.27 -14.45
N PRO A 453 9.33 -14.03 -13.92
CA PRO A 453 8.09 -13.42 -13.47
C PRO A 453 7.09 -13.42 -14.63
N ARG A 454 5.85 -13.84 -14.36
CA ARG A 454 4.80 -13.93 -15.39
C ARG A 454 4.45 -12.54 -15.94
N THR A 455 5.02 -12.18 -17.10
CA THR A 455 4.63 -11.00 -17.89
C THR A 455 3.54 -11.40 -18.87
N ALA A 456 2.40 -10.67 -18.83
CA ALA A 456 1.25 -10.58 -19.77
C ALA A 456 0.73 -11.80 -20.58
N ASP A 457 1.58 -12.70 -21.09
CA ASP A 457 1.20 -13.89 -21.85
C ASP A 457 0.81 -15.04 -20.91
N ALA A 458 -0.47 -15.06 -20.55
CA ALA A 458 -1.05 -16.09 -19.69
C ALA A 458 -1.32 -17.42 -20.42
N SER A 459 -1.02 -17.53 -21.72
CA SER A 459 -1.40 -18.64 -22.60
C SER A 459 -0.40 -19.80 -22.63
N GLN A 460 0.89 -19.57 -22.34
CA GLN A 460 1.91 -20.62 -22.32
C GLN A 460 2.12 -21.19 -20.92
N SER A 461 2.32 -22.51 -20.82
CA SER A 461 2.60 -23.15 -19.53
C SER A 461 4.04 -22.84 -19.11
N LEU A 462 4.23 -22.47 -17.83
CA LEU A 462 5.56 -22.17 -17.27
C LEU A 462 6.59 -23.28 -17.54
N TRP A 463 6.14 -24.54 -17.49
CA TRP A 463 6.99 -25.72 -17.69
C TRP A 463 7.49 -25.93 -19.12
N GLN A 464 7.03 -25.16 -20.11
CA GLN A 464 7.52 -25.27 -21.49
C GLN A 464 8.90 -24.63 -21.69
N SER A 465 9.24 -23.62 -20.89
CA SER A 465 10.48 -22.85 -21.01
C SER A 465 11.45 -23.08 -19.85
N ILE A 466 11.11 -23.94 -18.90
CA ILE A 466 11.89 -24.17 -17.69
C ILE A 466 12.76 -25.41 -17.88
N GLU A 467 14.05 -25.30 -17.51
CA GLU A 467 14.93 -26.46 -17.38
C GLU A 467 14.67 -27.16 -16.04
N PRO A 468 14.06 -28.37 -16.02
CA PRO A 468 13.63 -28.99 -14.77
C PRO A 468 14.79 -29.40 -13.85
N GLY A 469 15.96 -29.73 -14.43
CA GLY A 469 17.14 -30.14 -13.67
C GLY A 469 17.65 -29.03 -12.75
N LEU A 470 17.91 -27.84 -13.31
CA LEU A 470 18.34 -26.67 -12.53
C LEU A 470 17.27 -26.21 -11.54
N PHE A 471 15.99 -26.29 -11.91
CA PHE A 471 14.89 -25.96 -11.02
C PHE A 471 14.88 -26.89 -9.80
N LEU A 472 14.95 -28.21 -10.01
CA LEU A 472 14.96 -29.19 -8.93
C LEU A 472 16.21 -29.06 -8.07
N GLN A 473 17.38 -28.81 -8.68
CA GLN A 473 18.62 -28.56 -7.95
C GLN A 473 18.48 -27.35 -7.01
N ALA A 474 17.85 -26.26 -7.47
CA ALA A 474 17.58 -25.10 -6.64
C ALA A 474 16.66 -25.44 -5.45
N VAL A 475 15.57 -26.18 -5.71
CA VAL A 475 14.63 -26.59 -4.66
C VAL A 475 15.30 -27.47 -3.62
N LEU A 476 16.08 -28.48 -4.04
CA LEU A 476 16.79 -29.39 -3.14
C LEU A 476 17.83 -28.65 -2.28
N LEU A 477 18.56 -27.70 -2.87
CA LEU A 477 19.52 -26.87 -2.15
C LEU A 477 18.83 -26.05 -1.05
N LEU A 478 17.72 -25.40 -1.39
CA LEU A 478 16.94 -24.59 -0.44
C LEU A 478 16.27 -25.46 0.64
N ASP A 479 15.76 -26.63 0.29
CA ASP A 479 15.14 -27.57 1.23
C ASP A 479 16.18 -28.14 2.21
N THR A 480 17.38 -28.43 1.73
CA THR A 480 18.51 -28.85 2.59
C THR A 480 18.87 -27.75 3.57
N GLN A 481 18.95 -26.50 3.12
CA GLN A 481 19.20 -25.37 4.01
C GLN A 481 18.09 -25.20 5.06
N LEU A 482 16.82 -25.41 4.70
CA LEU A 482 15.72 -25.31 5.67
C LEU A 482 15.83 -26.33 6.81
N ASN A 483 16.39 -27.52 6.53
CA ASN A 483 16.63 -28.52 7.57
C ASN A 483 17.70 -28.07 8.57
N GLU A 484 18.70 -27.32 8.11
CA GLU A 484 19.72 -26.69 8.96
C GLU A 484 19.16 -25.50 9.75
N THR A 485 18.27 -24.70 9.12
CA THR A 485 17.66 -23.51 9.72
C THR A 485 16.13 -23.62 9.81
N PRO A 486 15.56 -24.51 10.66
CA PRO A 486 14.11 -24.75 10.71
C PRO A 486 13.33 -23.56 11.31
N GLY A 487 13.99 -22.59 11.91
CA GLY A 487 13.37 -21.35 12.39
C GLY A 487 13.00 -20.38 11.27
N ASP A 488 13.60 -20.51 10.08
CA ASP A 488 13.46 -19.49 9.04
C ASP A 488 12.09 -19.56 8.33
N THR A 489 11.36 -18.46 8.42
CA THR A 489 9.99 -18.36 7.88
C THR A 489 9.99 -17.96 6.40
N GLU A 490 10.96 -17.16 5.97
CA GLU A 490 11.04 -16.63 4.60
C GLU A 490 11.38 -17.74 3.61
N LEU A 491 12.40 -18.55 3.91
CA LEU A 491 12.80 -19.73 3.15
C LEU A 491 11.68 -20.77 3.12
N ARG A 492 11.01 -21.00 4.25
CA ARG A 492 9.86 -21.92 4.32
C ARG A 492 8.73 -21.46 3.41
N LEU A 493 8.37 -20.18 3.42
CA LEU A 493 7.35 -19.61 2.52
C LEU A 493 7.76 -19.72 1.05
N LEU A 494 9.03 -19.47 0.72
CA LEU A 494 9.56 -19.65 -0.63
C LEU A 494 9.43 -21.10 -1.08
N LEU A 495 9.85 -22.06 -0.24
CA LEU A 495 9.73 -23.49 -0.55
C LEU A 495 8.29 -23.93 -0.73
N VAL A 496 7.34 -23.43 0.08
CA VAL A 496 5.90 -23.67 -0.14
C VAL A 496 5.50 -23.29 -1.56
N GLN A 497 5.91 -22.11 -2.06
CA GLN A 497 5.63 -21.70 -3.44
C GLN A 497 6.29 -22.62 -4.47
N LEU A 498 7.56 -22.98 -4.27
CA LEU A 498 8.31 -23.82 -5.22
C LEU A 498 7.73 -25.23 -5.31
N TYR A 499 7.35 -25.83 -4.18
CA TYR A 499 6.69 -27.15 -4.17
C TYR A 499 5.28 -27.11 -4.76
N LEU A 500 4.56 -25.99 -4.61
CA LEU A 500 3.30 -25.80 -5.32
C LEU A 500 3.53 -25.71 -6.83
N LEU A 501 4.57 -25.00 -7.30
CA LEU A 501 4.90 -24.98 -8.72
C LEU A 501 5.17 -26.40 -9.25
N LEU A 502 5.90 -27.24 -8.49
CA LEU A 502 6.15 -28.66 -8.81
C LEU A 502 4.89 -29.54 -8.79
N GLY A 503 3.78 -29.07 -8.25
CA GLY A 503 2.57 -29.87 -8.02
C GLY A 503 2.64 -30.75 -6.76
N CYS A 504 3.68 -30.60 -5.93
CA CYS A 504 3.89 -31.36 -4.69
C CYS A 504 3.15 -30.72 -3.50
N ALA A 505 1.82 -30.58 -3.62
CA ALA A 505 1.01 -29.87 -2.64
C ALA A 505 1.02 -30.51 -1.23
N SER A 506 1.18 -31.83 -1.14
CA SER A 506 1.28 -32.53 0.16
C SER A 506 2.54 -32.15 0.94
N TYR A 507 3.66 -31.97 0.25
CA TYR A 507 4.90 -31.51 0.86
C TYR A 507 4.82 -30.02 1.20
N ALA A 508 4.26 -29.20 0.29
CA ALA A 508 3.97 -27.80 0.57
C ALA A 508 3.09 -27.63 1.82
N TYR A 509 2.10 -28.51 2.03
CA TYR A 509 1.25 -28.48 3.23
C TYR A 509 2.02 -28.81 4.52
N ARG A 510 2.99 -29.72 4.46
CA ARG A 510 3.89 -30.03 5.59
C ARG A 510 4.76 -28.84 5.96
N LEU A 511 5.23 -28.08 4.97
CA LEU A 511 5.98 -26.84 5.21
C LEU A 511 5.07 -25.69 5.65
N TRP A 512 3.82 -25.65 5.20
CA TRP A 512 2.85 -24.62 5.58
C TRP A 512 2.39 -24.74 7.03
N THR A 513 2.19 -25.97 7.53
CA THR A 513 1.61 -26.21 8.85
C THR A 513 2.41 -25.57 10.01
N PRO A 514 3.75 -25.68 10.07
CA PRO A 514 4.58 -25.04 11.10
C PRO A 514 4.57 -23.51 11.09
N LEU A 515 4.17 -22.87 9.99
CA LEU A 515 4.06 -21.39 9.93
C LEU A 515 2.95 -20.85 10.83
N ASP A 516 2.00 -21.71 11.22
CA ASP A 516 0.91 -21.39 12.14
C ASP A 516 0.17 -20.08 11.79
N VAL A 517 -0.08 -19.88 10.48
CA VAL A 517 -0.75 -18.68 9.95
C VAL A 517 -2.17 -18.60 10.54
N LYS A 518 -2.38 -17.62 11.42
CA LYS A 518 -3.61 -17.42 12.20
C LYS A 518 -4.00 -15.95 12.24
N ARG A 519 -5.28 -15.67 12.56
CA ARG A 519 -5.78 -14.30 12.83
C ARG A 519 -5.57 -13.36 11.62
N THR A 520 -5.14 -12.11 11.84
CA THR A 520 -5.08 -11.06 10.82
C THR A 520 -4.18 -11.38 9.64
N ILE A 521 -3.10 -12.15 9.84
CA ILE A 521 -2.20 -12.57 8.76
C ILE A 521 -2.82 -13.64 7.84
N GLN A 522 -3.94 -14.25 8.24
CA GLN A 522 -4.67 -15.23 7.44
C GLN A 522 -5.09 -14.63 6.09
N ASP A 523 -5.61 -13.40 6.08
CA ASP A 523 -6.10 -12.75 4.86
C ASP A 523 -4.97 -12.52 3.83
N SER A 524 -3.77 -12.19 4.32
CA SER A 524 -2.63 -11.80 3.47
C SER A 524 -1.75 -12.98 3.05
N LEU A 525 -1.47 -13.93 3.93
CA LEU A 525 -0.53 -15.02 3.65
C LEU A 525 -1.22 -16.27 3.07
N SER A 526 -2.47 -16.54 3.44
CA SER A 526 -3.16 -17.77 2.98
C SER A 526 -3.20 -17.95 1.46
N PRO A 527 -3.32 -16.91 0.61
CA PRO A 527 -3.24 -17.08 -0.84
C PRO A 527 -1.96 -17.76 -1.33
N LEU A 528 -0.86 -17.66 -0.58
CA LEU A 528 0.39 -18.35 -0.93
C LEU A 528 0.19 -19.87 -0.96
N PHE A 529 -0.59 -20.44 -0.03
CA PHE A 529 -0.82 -21.89 0.00
C PHE A 529 -2.14 -22.33 -0.64
N PHE A 530 -3.22 -21.60 -0.36
CA PHE A 530 -4.57 -22.04 -0.68
C PHE A 530 -5.03 -21.67 -2.10
N ASP A 531 -4.34 -20.78 -2.82
CA ASP A 531 -4.74 -20.43 -4.18
C ASP A 531 -4.65 -21.66 -5.11
N ARG A 532 -5.77 -21.99 -5.77
CA ARG A 532 -5.92 -23.13 -6.70
C ARG A 532 -5.62 -24.51 -6.11
N ILE A 533 -5.53 -24.65 -4.78
CA ILE A 533 -5.18 -25.91 -4.12
C ILE A 533 -6.16 -27.06 -4.45
N SER A 534 -7.45 -26.75 -4.63
CA SER A 534 -8.47 -27.73 -5.05
C SER A 534 -8.25 -28.28 -6.45
N THR A 535 -7.57 -27.52 -7.32
CA THR A 535 -7.26 -27.93 -8.69
C THR A 535 -5.96 -28.73 -8.73
N MET A 536 -4.96 -28.33 -7.93
CA MET A 536 -3.65 -28.97 -7.90
C MET A 536 -3.66 -30.30 -7.16
N SER A 537 -4.33 -30.36 -6.02
CA SER A 537 -4.34 -31.54 -5.17
C SER A 537 -5.67 -31.67 -4.42
N PRO A 538 -6.77 -32.03 -5.12
CA PRO A 538 -8.07 -32.23 -4.49
C PRO A 538 -8.01 -33.23 -3.33
N GLY A 539 -7.11 -34.23 -3.39
CA GLY A 539 -6.92 -35.22 -2.32
C GLY A 539 -6.63 -34.65 -0.94
N LEU A 540 -6.08 -33.43 -0.83
CA LEU A 540 -5.88 -32.76 0.46
C LEU A 540 -7.19 -32.44 1.20
N PHE A 541 -8.32 -32.40 0.48
CA PHE A 541 -9.65 -32.13 1.05
C PHE A 541 -10.35 -33.39 1.57
N GLN A 542 -9.79 -34.58 1.36
CA GLN A 542 -10.38 -35.84 1.86
C GLN A 542 -10.02 -36.17 3.31
N GLY A 543 -9.20 -35.34 3.97
CA GLY A 543 -8.82 -35.53 5.37
C GLY A 543 -9.97 -35.31 6.35
N GLY A 544 -9.88 -35.93 7.53
CA GLY A 544 -10.90 -35.78 8.59
C GLY A 544 -11.04 -34.36 9.16
N ARG A 545 -10.09 -33.45 8.88
CA ARG A 545 -10.18 -32.02 9.20
C ARG A 545 -10.37 -31.23 7.90
N PRO A 546 -11.36 -30.32 7.83
CA PRO A 546 -11.55 -29.49 6.65
C PRO A 546 -10.33 -28.58 6.43
N LEU A 547 -9.69 -28.71 5.27
CA LEU A 547 -8.48 -27.96 4.93
C LEU A 547 -8.68 -26.44 5.02
N MET A 548 -9.88 -25.96 4.67
CA MET A 548 -10.24 -24.53 4.64
C MET A 548 -10.75 -23.99 5.99
N GLU A 549 -10.83 -24.82 7.03
CA GLU A 549 -11.40 -24.43 8.33
C GLU A 549 -10.73 -23.19 8.96
N PRO A 550 -9.39 -23.01 8.91
CA PRO A 550 -8.75 -21.83 9.49
C PRO A 550 -9.24 -20.52 8.85
N LEU A 551 -9.37 -20.49 7.52
CA LEU A 551 -9.89 -19.34 6.77
C LEU A 551 -11.37 -19.11 7.05
N ARG A 552 -12.18 -20.19 7.03
CA ARG A 552 -13.61 -20.13 7.34
C ARG A 552 -13.85 -19.55 8.73
N ALA A 553 -13.16 -20.07 9.74
CA ALA A 553 -13.27 -19.62 11.12
C ALA A 553 -12.82 -18.16 11.26
N PHE A 554 -11.72 -17.76 10.59
CA PHE A 554 -11.24 -16.38 10.59
C PHE A 554 -12.29 -15.40 10.06
N TYR A 555 -12.83 -15.62 8.85
CA TYR A 555 -13.83 -14.70 8.29
C TYR A 555 -15.15 -14.76 9.03
N LYS A 556 -15.57 -15.95 9.50
CA LYS A 556 -16.76 -16.07 10.33
C LYS A 556 -16.61 -15.21 11.59
N ASN A 557 -15.51 -15.33 12.34
CA ASN A 557 -15.31 -14.59 13.57
C ASN A 557 -15.24 -13.06 13.35
N ASN A 558 -14.71 -12.60 12.23
CA ASN A 558 -14.55 -11.16 11.96
C ASN A 558 -15.75 -10.52 11.24
N LEU A 559 -16.50 -11.29 10.44
CA LEU A 559 -17.56 -10.76 9.56
C LEU A 559 -18.97 -11.21 9.95
N THR A 560 -19.14 -11.98 11.03
CA THR A 560 -20.47 -12.39 11.54
C THR A 560 -21.33 -11.16 11.88
N ASP A 561 -20.73 -10.17 12.55
CA ASP A 561 -21.44 -8.94 12.90
C ASP A 561 -21.45 -7.95 11.75
N LYS A 562 -22.51 -7.11 11.69
CA LYS A 562 -22.65 -6.06 10.68
C LYS A 562 -21.68 -4.89 10.90
N ALA A 563 -21.15 -4.75 12.10
CA ALA A 563 -20.20 -3.73 12.49
C ALA A 563 -18.94 -4.38 13.08
N PRO A 564 -17.76 -3.73 13.00
CA PRO A 564 -16.55 -4.23 13.61
C PRO A 564 -16.75 -4.51 15.10
N VAL A 565 -16.31 -5.69 15.54
CA VAL A 565 -16.30 -6.06 16.95
C VAL A 565 -15.42 -5.05 17.69
N ARG A 566 -15.94 -4.47 18.78
CA ARG A 566 -15.30 -3.44 19.63
C ARG A 566 -15.38 -1.98 19.17
N ILE A 567 -16.18 -1.65 18.15
CA ILE A 567 -16.37 -0.23 17.79
C ILE A 567 -16.89 0.62 18.96
N TRP A 568 -17.76 0.03 19.80
CA TRP A 568 -18.30 0.68 21.00
C TRP A 568 -17.25 0.92 22.10
N ASP A 569 -16.30 0.00 22.24
CA ASP A 569 -15.20 0.14 23.20
C ASP A 569 -14.30 1.31 22.79
N ALA A 570 -14.03 1.46 21.48
CA ALA A 570 -13.25 2.59 20.96
C ALA A 570 -13.97 3.93 21.13
N PHE A 571 -15.30 3.99 20.94
CA PHE A 571 -16.08 5.19 21.27
C PHE A 571 -16.00 5.53 22.75
N SER A 572 -16.14 4.54 23.62
CA SER A 572 -16.09 4.72 25.08
C SER A 572 -14.71 5.17 25.55
N ALA A 573 -13.65 4.75 24.86
CA ALA A 573 -12.27 5.14 25.13
C ALA A 573 -11.84 6.45 24.46
N GLY A 574 -12.69 7.07 23.61
CA GLY A 574 -12.34 8.28 22.87
C GLY A 574 -11.28 8.06 21.76
N SER A 575 -11.08 6.82 21.29
CA SER A 575 -10.10 6.52 20.24
C SER A 575 -10.72 6.64 18.85
N TYR A 576 -10.88 7.88 18.39
CA TYR A 576 -11.60 8.19 17.16
C TYR A 576 -10.87 7.74 15.89
N THR A 577 -9.54 7.83 15.84
CA THR A 577 -8.75 7.41 14.69
C THR A 577 -8.87 5.89 14.46
N SER A 578 -8.79 5.10 15.54
CA SER A 578 -8.99 3.66 15.52
C SER A 578 -10.36 3.25 14.97
N ILE A 579 -11.42 4.03 15.22
CA ILE A 579 -12.76 3.74 14.70
C ILE A 579 -12.76 3.78 13.17
N LEU A 580 -12.14 4.79 12.58
CA LEU A 580 -12.00 4.91 11.13
C LEU A 580 -11.21 3.72 10.57
N ASP A 581 -10.12 3.35 11.25
CA ASP A 581 -9.24 2.26 10.81
C ASP A 581 -9.93 0.89 10.92
N MET A 582 -10.73 0.65 11.96
CA MET A 582 -11.54 -0.56 12.11
C MET A 582 -12.60 -0.69 11.01
N ILE A 583 -13.28 0.42 10.66
CA ILE A 583 -14.27 0.43 9.57
C ILE A 583 -13.59 0.16 8.22
N ASN A 584 -12.44 0.79 7.99
CA ASN A 584 -11.66 0.57 6.77
C ASN A 584 -11.15 -0.87 6.66
N HIS A 585 -10.70 -1.45 7.78
CA HIS A 585 -10.27 -2.84 7.85
C HIS A 585 -11.42 -3.82 7.57
N ASP A 586 -12.56 -3.67 8.24
CA ASP A 586 -13.76 -4.50 7.99
C ASP A 586 -14.21 -4.39 6.52
N SER A 587 -14.27 -3.16 5.98
CA SER A 587 -14.61 -2.95 4.57
C SER A 587 -13.61 -3.61 3.62
N SER A 588 -12.33 -3.71 3.99
CA SER A 588 -11.30 -4.35 3.18
C SER A 588 -11.43 -5.87 3.24
N LEU A 589 -11.65 -6.44 4.43
CA LEU A 589 -11.90 -7.88 4.61
C LEU A 589 -13.11 -8.36 3.82
N ARG A 590 -14.21 -7.62 3.83
CA ARG A 590 -15.43 -7.95 3.06
C ARG A 590 -15.22 -7.93 1.54
N ARG A 591 -14.21 -7.20 1.07
CA ARG A 591 -13.83 -7.10 -0.35
C ARG A 591 -12.61 -7.94 -0.69
N SER A 592 -12.10 -8.72 0.26
CA SER A 592 -10.87 -9.47 0.10
C SER A 592 -11.02 -10.55 -0.97
N CYS A 593 -10.04 -10.62 -1.86
CA CYS A 593 -9.92 -11.73 -2.81
C CYS A 593 -9.70 -13.07 -2.07
N THR A 594 -9.07 -13.05 -0.89
CA THR A 594 -8.81 -14.25 -0.08
C THR A 594 -10.11 -14.82 0.51
N LEU A 595 -11.07 -13.97 0.87
CA LEU A 595 -12.41 -14.40 1.26
C LEU A 595 -13.09 -15.14 0.10
N MET A 596 -13.03 -14.56 -1.09
CA MET A 596 -13.63 -15.15 -2.28
C MET A 596 -12.95 -16.48 -2.66
N MET A 597 -11.61 -16.52 -2.62
CA MET A 597 -10.80 -17.73 -2.82
C MET A 597 -11.22 -18.83 -1.85
N THR A 598 -11.42 -18.50 -0.57
CA THR A 598 -11.85 -19.47 0.46
C THR A 598 -13.13 -20.20 0.06
N LEU A 599 -14.14 -19.44 -0.38
CA LEU A 599 -15.43 -20.00 -0.80
C LEU A 599 -15.33 -20.78 -2.12
N VAL A 600 -14.53 -20.29 -3.06
CA VAL A 600 -14.38 -20.92 -4.39
C VAL A 600 -13.65 -22.25 -4.30
N GLU A 601 -12.51 -22.29 -3.59
CA GLU A 601 -11.68 -23.49 -3.46
C GLU A 601 -12.42 -24.60 -2.72
N GLU A 602 -13.17 -24.26 -1.67
CA GLU A 602 -14.00 -25.23 -0.97
C GLU A 602 -15.13 -25.76 -1.84
N ARG A 603 -15.86 -24.90 -2.55
CA ARG A 603 -16.93 -25.34 -3.47
C ARG A 603 -16.36 -26.18 -4.62
N ARG A 604 -15.16 -25.88 -5.10
CA ARG A 604 -14.46 -26.70 -6.12
C ARG A 604 -14.16 -28.10 -5.58
N ALA A 605 -13.63 -28.19 -4.36
CA ALA A 605 -13.39 -29.47 -3.71
C ALA A 605 -14.69 -30.26 -3.49
N ILE A 606 -15.74 -29.62 -2.99
CA ILE A 606 -17.07 -30.23 -2.81
C ILE A 606 -17.59 -30.81 -4.14
N ARG A 607 -17.51 -30.05 -5.25
CA ARG A 607 -17.92 -30.54 -6.57
C ARG A 607 -17.08 -31.72 -7.06
N CYS A 608 -15.77 -31.69 -6.82
CA CYS A 608 -14.87 -32.79 -7.20
C CYS A 608 -15.27 -34.11 -6.52
N TYR A 609 -15.80 -34.03 -5.30
CA TYR A 609 -16.26 -35.19 -4.52
C TYR A 609 -17.78 -35.45 -4.60
N GLY A 610 -18.49 -34.80 -5.52
CA GLY A 610 -19.93 -35.01 -5.72
C GLY A 610 -20.81 -34.50 -4.56
N GLY A 611 -20.29 -33.63 -3.70
CA GLY A 611 -21.06 -33.01 -2.63
C GLY A 611 -22.04 -31.95 -3.15
N LYS A 612 -23.09 -31.69 -2.36
CA LYS A 612 -24.11 -30.68 -2.69
C LYS A 612 -23.64 -29.29 -2.24
N ILE A 613 -23.97 -28.27 -3.04
CA ILE A 613 -23.75 -26.87 -2.69
C ILE A 613 -25.08 -26.30 -2.23
N ASP A 614 -25.14 -25.83 -0.98
CA ASP A 614 -26.40 -25.45 -0.33
C ASP A 614 -26.95 -24.09 -0.80
N CYS A 615 -26.09 -23.16 -1.24
CA CYS A 615 -26.51 -21.83 -1.67
C CYS A 615 -25.64 -21.26 -2.79
N GLU A 616 -26.14 -20.27 -3.53
CA GLU A 616 -25.32 -19.50 -4.48
C GLU A 616 -24.22 -18.71 -3.73
N ILE A 617 -23.14 -18.36 -4.43
CA ILE A 617 -22.04 -17.61 -3.80
C ILE A 617 -22.54 -16.26 -3.28
N GLU A 618 -23.42 -15.58 -4.02
CA GLU A 618 -23.94 -14.28 -3.63
C GLU A 618 -24.87 -14.32 -2.40
N GLN A 619 -25.38 -15.51 -2.08
CA GLN A 619 -26.33 -15.75 -0.99
C GLN A 619 -25.64 -16.33 0.25
N HIS A 620 -24.33 -16.59 0.18
CA HIS A 620 -23.60 -17.19 1.29
C HIS A 620 -23.40 -16.16 2.41
N PRO A 621 -23.57 -16.48 3.70
CA PRO A 621 -23.57 -15.49 4.80
C PRO A 621 -22.34 -14.58 4.86
N LEU A 622 -21.18 -15.06 4.43
CA LEU A 622 -19.93 -14.28 4.39
C LEU A 622 -19.85 -13.30 3.20
N THR A 623 -20.64 -13.51 2.15
CA THR A 623 -20.67 -12.73 0.91
C THR A 623 -22.04 -12.10 0.64
N GLU A 624 -23.03 -12.38 1.50
CA GLU A 624 -24.38 -11.87 1.39
C GLU A 624 -24.30 -10.35 1.24
N LYS A 625 -24.67 -9.90 0.04
CA LYS A 625 -24.42 -8.55 -0.44
C LYS A 625 -24.88 -7.55 0.62
N HIS A 626 -23.94 -6.76 1.15
CA HIS A 626 -24.25 -5.39 1.53
C HIS A 626 -24.80 -4.70 0.27
N ARG A 627 -26.14 -4.64 0.13
CA ARG A 627 -26.83 -3.78 -0.84
C ARG A 627 -26.47 -2.32 -0.52
N GLY A 628 -25.30 -1.86 -0.97
CA GLY A 628 -24.87 -0.49 -0.68
C GLY A 628 -23.60 0.03 -1.33
N ARG A 629 -22.79 -0.78 -2.04
CA ARG A 629 -21.55 -0.26 -2.66
C ARG A 629 -21.15 -0.89 -3.99
N HIS A 630 -22.03 -0.94 -4.99
CA HIS A 630 -21.58 -1.16 -6.37
C HIS A 630 -22.25 -0.20 -7.36
N ASN A 631 -21.41 0.53 -8.11
CA ASN A 631 -21.76 1.09 -9.40
C ASN A 631 -22.05 -0.07 -10.38
N PRO A 632 -23.08 0.06 -11.26
CA PRO A 632 -23.45 -1.00 -12.20
C PRO A 632 -22.35 -1.37 -13.23
N GLY A 633 -21.27 -0.59 -13.35
CA GLY A 633 -20.12 -0.91 -14.21
C GLY A 633 -19.18 -2.04 -13.73
N GLN A 634 -19.42 -2.64 -12.56
CA GLN A 634 -18.58 -3.71 -12.00
C GLN A 634 -19.19 -5.12 -12.09
N GLN A 635 -20.49 -5.24 -12.43
CA GLN A 635 -21.12 -6.55 -12.59
C GLN A 635 -20.57 -7.34 -13.79
N ASP A 636 -20.07 -6.66 -14.83
CA ASP A 636 -19.45 -7.32 -15.98
C ASP A 636 -18.07 -7.94 -15.67
N ARG A 637 -17.40 -7.51 -14.58
CA ARG A 637 -16.12 -8.12 -14.14
C ARG A 637 -16.28 -9.35 -13.26
N LEU A 638 -17.47 -9.64 -12.74
CA LEU A 638 -17.74 -10.89 -12.02
C LEU A 638 -18.11 -12.04 -12.98
N ARG A 639 -18.56 -11.73 -14.20
CA ARG A 639 -18.76 -12.73 -15.27
C ARG A 639 -17.50 -13.06 -16.06
N ALA A 640 -16.55 -12.14 -16.11
CA ALA A 640 -15.22 -12.41 -16.65
C ALA A 640 -14.27 -12.57 -15.48
N VAL A 641 -14.04 -13.80 -14.98
CA VAL A 641 -12.94 -14.09 -14.05
C VAL A 641 -11.63 -13.88 -14.79
N PRO A 642 -10.84 -12.82 -14.51
CA PRO A 642 -9.50 -12.69 -15.04
C PRO A 642 -8.52 -13.15 -13.95
N GLN A 643 -7.43 -13.80 -14.35
CA GLN A 643 -6.32 -14.07 -13.44
C GLN A 643 -5.80 -12.74 -12.83
N PRO A 644 -5.27 -12.76 -11.59
CA PRO A 644 -4.77 -11.56 -10.94
C PRO A 644 -3.65 -10.94 -11.79
N ARG A 645 -3.91 -9.76 -12.38
CA ARG A 645 -2.89 -8.92 -13.01
C ARG A 645 -2.26 -8.02 -11.94
N LYS A 646 -0.93 -8.03 -11.89
CA LYS A 646 -0.11 -6.99 -11.24
C LYS A 646 -0.11 -5.72 -12.08
N ALA A 647 0.12 -4.60 -11.39
CA ALA A 647 0.31 -3.27 -11.94
C ALA A 647 1.66 -3.08 -12.66
N CYS A 648 1.66 -2.13 -13.60
CA CYS A 648 2.77 -1.32 -14.12
C CYS A 648 3.92 -2.00 -14.89
N THR A 649 3.87 -1.88 -16.23
CA THR A 649 5.05 -1.72 -17.11
C THR A 649 4.65 -0.79 -18.26
N ALA A 650 5.25 0.40 -18.36
CA ALA A 650 5.22 1.22 -19.56
C ALA A 650 6.63 1.78 -19.78
N HIS A 651 7.40 1.15 -20.67
CA HIS A 651 8.53 1.77 -21.32
C HIS A 651 8.05 2.32 -22.66
N GLN A 652 8.33 3.60 -22.88
CA GLN A 652 8.24 4.26 -24.16
C GLN A 652 9.31 3.68 -25.09
N SER A 653 8.91 3.22 -26.27
CA SER A 653 9.80 3.05 -27.41
C SER A 653 9.19 3.80 -28.58
N THR A 654 9.83 4.91 -28.92
CA THR A 654 9.64 5.67 -30.15
C THR A 654 10.12 4.83 -31.33
N SER A 655 9.25 4.53 -32.28
CA SER A 655 9.66 4.06 -33.61
C SER A 655 8.82 4.73 -34.67
N THR A 656 9.52 5.48 -35.51
CA THR A 656 9.12 6.26 -36.67
C THR A 656 8.39 5.42 -37.73
N SER A 657 7.28 5.98 -38.23
CA SER A 657 6.50 5.50 -39.35
C SER A 657 7.18 5.80 -40.69
N VAL A 658 7.25 4.80 -41.58
CA VAL A 658 7.37 5.00 -43.03
C VAL A 658 6.23 4.23 -43.73
N SER A 659 5.73 4.84 -44.78
CA SER A 659 4.38 4.76 -45.35
C SER A 659 4.20 3.82 -46.56
N GLY A 660 3.08 3.06 -46.56
CA GLY A 660 2.21 2.70 -47.71
C GLY A 660 2.66 1.62 -48.73
N PRO A 661 1.78 1.16 -49.66
CA PRO A 661 0.33 0.93 -49.56
C PRO A 661 -0.19 -0.38 -50.23
N ALA A 662 -1.50 -0.64 -50.04
CA ALA A 662 -2.48 -1.32 -50.93
C ALA A 662 -2.44 -2.85 -51.21
N SER A 663 -3.53 -3.56 -50.88
CA SER A 663 -4.63 -3.92 -51.83
C SER A 663 -5.59 -5.00 -51.28
N ARG A 664 -6.87 -4.89 -51.67
CA ARG A 664 -8.02 -5.77 -51.34
C ARG A 664 -8.08 -7.00 -52.27
N THR A 665 -8.65 -8.11 -51.80
CA THR A 665 -9.50 -9.10 -52.53
C THR A 665 -10.00 -10.17 -51.53
N THR A 666 -11.27 -10.16 -51.08
CA THR A 666 -12.43 -10.97 -51.52
C THR A 666 -12.33 -12.51 -51.43
N SER A 667 -12.99 -13.06 -50.38
CA SER A 667 -13.93 -14.22 -50.38
C SER A 667 -13.40 -15.69 -50.27
N PRO A 668 -14.21 -16.61 -49.66
CA PRO A 668 -13.77 -17.82 -48.91
C PRO A 668 -13.98 -19.15 -49.67
N PRO A 669 -13.57 -20.33 -49.15
CA PRO A 669 -14.60 -21.27 -48.60
C PRO A 669 -14.17 -22.37 -47.58
N SER A 670 -15.22 -22.98 -47.00
CA SER A 670 -15.44 -24.41 -46.64
C SER A 670 -14.71 -25.15 -45.51
N LYS A 671 -15.53 -25.65 -44.57
CA LYS A 671 -15.33 -26.77 -43.61
C LYS A 671 -15.03 -28.11 -44.31
N PRO A 672 -14.41 -29.06 -43.58
CA PRO A 672 -14.77 -30.47 -43.74
C PRO A 672 -15.18 -31.19 -42.43
N LYS A 673 -15.91 -32.27 -42.65
CA LYS A 673 -16.67 -33.13 -41.73
C LYS A 673 -15.79 -34.14 -40.97
N ARG A 674 -16.29 -34.59 -39.81
CA ARG A 674 -15.88 -35.81 -39.09
C ARG A 674 -16.07 -37.07 -39.97
N PRO A 675 -15.31 -38.14 -39.69
CA PRO A 675 -15.79 -39.51 -39.84
C PRO A 675 -15.99 -40.20 -38.49
N LEU A 676 -17.14 -40.88 -38.35
CA LEU A 676 -17.36 -41.97 -37.40
C LEU A 676 -16.56 -43.21 -37.85
N ARG A 677 -16.03 -43.97 -36.90
CA ARG A 677 -15.85 -45.41 -37.06
C ARG A 677 -16.07 -46.11 -35.72
N ASP A 678 -17.13 -46.91 -35.72
CA ASP A 678 -17.43 -47.93 -34.71
C ASP A 678 -16.59 -49.20 -34.94
N ARG A 679 -16.43 -49.93 -33.82
CA ARG A 679 -16.20 -51.37 -33.61
C ARG A 679 -14.86 -51.69 -32.92
N GLU A 680 -14.95 -52.12 -31.67
CA GLU A 680 -14.97 -53.56 -31.37
C GLU A 680 -15.47 -53.85 -29.94
N TYR A 681 -16.33 -54.86 -29.85
CA TYR A 681 -16.82 -55.50 -28.64
C TYR A 681 -15.77 -56.53 -28.17
N THR A 682 -15.52 -56.64 -26.87
CA THR A 682 -15.63 -57.87 -26.07
C THR A 682 -15.06 -57.65 -24.66
N ALA A 683 -15.94 -57.64 -23.65
CA ALA A 683 -15.58 -57.90 -22.26
C ALA A 683 -16.68 -58.77 -21.65
N ARG A 684 -16.29 -59.93 -21.14
CA ARG A 684 -17.12 -60.89 -20.41
C ARG A 684 -16.51 -61.09 -19.02
N ASP A 685 -17.43 -61.17 -18.06
CA ASP A 685 -17.37 -61.85 -16.76
C ASP A 685 -16.63 -61.10 -15.62
N ALA A 686 -17.33 -60.47 -14.67
CA ALA A 686 -18.12 -61.02 -13.53
C ALA A 686 -17.19 -61.57 -12.41
N LEU A 687 -16.94 -60.81 -11.32
CA LEU A 687 -17.69 -60.74 -10.04
C LEU A 687 -17.17 -61.77 -8.98
N PRO A 688 -17.46 -61.61 -7.67
CA PRO A 688 -16.46 -61.52 -6.60
C PRO A 688 -16.62 -62.66 -5.55
N PRO A 689 -16.17 -62.51 -4.29
CA PRO A 689 -16.91 -61.75 -3.26
C PRO A 689 -16.17 -60.53 -2.68
#